data_AF-G3RAS2-F1
#
_entry.id   AF-G3RAS2-F1
#
_cell.length_a   1.000
_cell.length_b   1.000
_cell.length_c   1.000
_cell.angle_alpha   90.00
_cell.angle_beta   90.00
_cell.angle_gamma   90.00
#
_symmetry.space_group_name_H-M   'P 1'
#
loop_
_entity.id
_entity.type
_entity.pdbx_description
1 polymer ?
#
loop_
_entity_poly.entity_id
_entity_poly.type
_entity_poly.pdbx_seq_one_letter_code
_entity_poly.pdbx_strand_id
1 'polypeptide(L)'
;MPYLYRAPGPQAHPVPKDARITHSSGQSFEQMRQECLQRGTLFEDADFPASNSSLFYSERPQIPFVWKRPGEIVKNPEFILGGATRTDICQGELGDCWLLAAIASLTLNQKALARVIPQDQSFGPGYAGIFHFQFWQHSEWLDVVIDDRLPTFRDRLVFLHSADHNEFWSALLEKAYAKLNGSYEALKGGSAIEAMEDFTGGVAETFQTKEAPENFYEILEKALKRGSLLGCFIDTRSAAESEARTPFGLIKGHAYSVTGIDQVSFRGQRIELIRIRNPWGQVEWNGSWSDSSPEWRSVGPAEQKRLCHTALDDGEFWMAFKDFKAHFDKVEICNLTPDALEEDAIHKWEVTVHQGSWVRGSTAGGCRNFLDTFWTNPQIKLSLTEKDEGQEECSFLVALMQKDRRKLKRFGANVLTIGYAIYECPDKDEHLNKDFFRYHASRARSKTFINLREVSDRFKLPPGEYILIPSTFEPHQEADFCLRIFSEKKAITRDMDGNVDIDLPEPPKPTPPDQETEEEQRFRALFEQVAGEDMEVTAEELEYVLNAVLQKKKDIKFKRLSLISCKNIISLMDTSGNGKLEFDEFKVFWDKLKQWINLFLRFDADKSGTMSTYELRTALKAAGFQLSSHLLQLIVLRYADEELQLDFDDFLNCLVRLENASRVFQALSTKNKEFIHLNINEFIHLTMNI
;
A
#
# COMPACT_ATOMS: atom_id res chain seq x y z
N MET A 1 -7.93 -10.28 11.94
CA MET A 1 -7.41 -9.03 11.36
C MET A 1 -6.77 -9.34 10.02
N PRO A 2 -7.17 -8.70 8.91
CA PRO A 2 -6.64 -8.99 7.58
C PRO A 2 -5.21 -8.46 7.34
N TYR A 3 -4.70 -7.60 8.23
CA TYR A 3 -3.38 -6.99 8.12
C TYR A 3 -2.45 -7.50 9.23
N LEU A 4 -1.46 -8.31 8.87
CA LEU A 4 -0.31 -8.62 9.71
C LEU A 4 0.86 -7.77 9.23
N TYR A 5 1.59 -7.16 10.16
CA TYR A 5 2.76 -6.33 9.85
C TYR A 5 3.75 -7.14 9.04
N ARG A 6 4.07 -6.63 7.86
CA ARG A 6 5.20 -7.10 7.06
C ARG A 6 6.42 -6.28 7.47
N ALA A 7 7.52 -6.97 7.78
CA ALA A 7 8.77 -6.31 8.12
C ALA A 7 9.14 -5.30 7.01
N PRO A 8 9.33 -4.01 7.32
CA PRO A 8 9.84 -3.04 6.39
C PRO A 8 11.27 -3.43 6.08
N GLY A 9 11.58 -3.45 4.80
CA GLY A 9 12.92 -3.67 4.33
C GLY A 9 13.05 -3.05 2.95
N PRO A 10 14.16 -2.36 2.66
CA PRO A 10 14.46 -1.96 1.29
C PRO A 10 14.62 -3.24 0.47
N GLN A 11 13.62 -3.55 -0.36
CA GLN A 11 13.77 -4.59 -1.36
C GLN A 11 14.53 -3.96 -2.53
N ALA A 12 15.57 -4.66 -3.00
CA ALA A 12 16.17 -4.32 -4.28
C ALA A 12 15.06 -4.33 -5.33
N HIS A 13 15.02 -3.31 -6.20
CA HIS A 13 14.06 -3.28 -7.30
C HIS A 13 14.09 -4.61 -8.03
N PRO A 14 12.94 -5.31 -8.18
CA PRO A 14 12.91 -6.54 -8.96
C PRO A 14 13.40 -6.22 -10.37
N VAL A 15 14.21 -7.12 -10.93
CA VAL A 15 14.75 -6.96 -12.28
C VAL A 15 13.57 -6.75 -13.23
N PRO A 16 13.52 -5.65 -14.02
CA PRO A 16 12.33 -5.23 -14.76
C PRO A 16 11.75 -6.25 -15.76
N LYS A 17 12.40 -7.40 -15.99
CA LYS A 17 12.04 -8.35 -17.06
C LYS A 17 11.11 -9.46 -16.60
N ASP A 18 11.21 -9.95 -15.37
CA ASP A 18 10.45 -11.12 -14.94
C ASP A 18 9.15 -10.72 -14.24
N ALA A 19 8.03 -11.27 -14.69
CA ALA A 19 6.72 -11.09 -14.07
C ALA A 19 6.42 -12.29 -13.16
N ARG A 20 5.98 -12.01 -11.92
CA ARG A 20 5.63 -13.04 -10.94
C ARG A 20 4.32 -13.70 -11.33
N ILE A 21 4.31 -15.03 -11.34
CA ILE A 21 3.11 -15.84 -11.60
C ILE A 21 2.07 -15.58 -10.50
N THR A 22 0.82 -15.36 -10.90
CA THR A 22 -0.29 -15.11 -9.97
C THR A 22 -1.29 -16.25 -9.82
N HIS A 23 -1.29 -17.21 -10.75
CA HIS A 23 -2.25 -18.31 -10.73
C HIS A 23 -2.05 -19.24 -9.53
N SER A 24 -3.13 -19.69 -8.90
CA SER A 24 -3.10 -20.48 -7.67
C SER A 24 -2.39 -21.83 -7.80
N SER A 25 -2.32 -22.40 -9.01
CA SER A 25 -1.55 -23.63 -9.27
C SER A 25 -0.03 -23.42 -9.21
N GLY A 26 0.45 -22.17 -9.23
CA GLY A 26 1.87 -21.84 -9.30
C GLY A 26 2.52 -22.11 -10.66
N GLN A 27 1.73 -22.46 -11.68
CA GLN A 27 2.20 -22.75 -13.03
C GLN A 27 2.21 -21.48 -13.90
N SER A 28 3.10 -21.43 -14.88
CA SER A 28 3.14 -20.35 -15.87
C SER A 28 2.07 -20.52 -16.95
N PHE A 29 1.80 -19.44 -17.69
CA PHE A 29 0.97 -19.46 -18.90
C PHE A 29 1.37 -20.60 -19.84
N GLU A 30 2.67 -20.73 -20.17
CA GLU A 30 3.15 -21.74 -21.10
C GLU A 30 2.90 -23.16 -20.60
N GLN A 31 3.12 -23.42 -19.31
CA GLN A 31 2.88 -24.74 -18.72
C GLN A 31 1.40 -25.13 -18.82
N MET A 32 0.49 -24.22 -18.44
CA MET A 32 -0.95 -24.47 -18.50
C MET A 32 -1.45 -24.61 -19.94
N ARG A 33 -0.91 -23.80 -20.88
CA ARG A 33 -1.22 -23.91 -22.31
C ARG A 33 -0.82 -25.27 -22.86
N GLN A 34 0.40 -25.73 -22.58
CA GLN A 34 0.88 -27.04 -23.03
C GLN A 34 0.07 -28.19 -22.44
N GLU A 35 -0.31 -28.12 -21.17
CA GLU A 35 -1.18 -29.13 -20.55
C GLU A 35 -2.56 -29.22 -21.24
N CYS A 36 -3.16 -28.07 -21.55
CA CYS A 36 -4.44 -28.02 -22.27
C CYS A 36 -4.32 -28.60 -23.69
N LEU A 37 -3.25 -28.25 -24.42
CA LEU A 37 -2.97 -28.79 -25.75
C LEU A 37 -2.76 -30.31 -25.73
N GLN A 38 -2.01 -30.83 -24.75
CA GLN A 38 -1.77 -32.26 -24.60
C GLN A 38 -3.06 -33.04 -24.28
N ARG A 39 -3.97 -32.44 -23.51
CA ARG A 39 -5.27 -33.04 -23.15
C ARG A 39 -6.34 -32.85 -24.21
N GLY A 40 -6.14 -31.96 -25.18
CA GLY A 40 -7.16 -31.60 -26.17
C GLY A 40 -8.36 -30.87 -25.56
N THR A 41 -8.14 -30.14 -24.47
CA THR A 41 -9.19 -29.40 -23.74
C THR A 41 -8.90 -27.90 -23.76
N LEU A 42 -9.94 -27.07 -23.66
CA LEU A 42 -9.77 -25.62 -23.48
C LEU A 42 -9.60 -25.29 -22.01
N PHE A 43 -8.76 -24.30 -21.72
CA PHE A 43 -8.49 -23.85 -20.35
C PHE A 43 -9.76 -23.30 -19.71
N GLU A 44 -9.96 -23.66 -18.44
CA GLU A 44 -11.00 -23.12 -17.59
C GLU A 44 -10.35 -22.57 -16.32
N ASP A 45 -10.47 -21.27 -16.13
CA ASP A 45 -9.82 -20.57 -15.02
C ASP A 45 -10.52 -20.85 -13.69
N ALA A 46 -9.83 -21.58 -12.80
CA ALA A 46 -10.33 -21.90 -11.47
C ALA A 46 -10.30 -20.69 -10.52
N ASP A 47 -9.38 -19.74 -10.74
CA ASP A 47 -9.24 -18.54 -9.90
C ASP A 47 -10.25 -17.44 -10.27
N PHE A 48 -10.77 -17.48 -11.50
CA PHE A 48 -11.75 -16.53 -12.00
C PHE A 48 -12.85 -17.22 -12.83
N PRO A 49 -13.73 -17.99 -12.16
CA PRO A 49 -14.70 -18.85 -12.85
C PRO A 49 -15.71 -18.03 -13.66
N ALA A 50 -16.19 -18.61 -14.77
CA ALA A 50 -17.25 -18.05 -15.61
C ALA A 50 -18.62 -18.10 -14.92
N SER A 51 -18.79 -17.31 -13.86
CA SER A 51 -19.96 -17.30 -12.98
C SER A 51 -20.24 -15.89 -12.44
N ASN A 52 -21.38 -15.74 -11.73
CA ASN A 52 -21.79 -14.45 -11.19
C ASN A 52 -20.81 -13.86 -10.16
N SER A 53 -20.02 -14.70 -9.46
CA SER A 53 -19.04 -14.19 -8.48
C SER A 53 -17.91 -13.38 -9.11
N SER A 54 -17.60 -13.64 -10.38
CA SER A 54 -16.60 -12.91 -11.16
C SER A 54 -17.16 -11.61 -11.74
N LEU A 55 -18.49 -11.50 -11.84
CA LEU A 55 -19.17 -10.30 -12.33
C LEU A 55 -19.39 -9.29 -11.20
N PHE A 56 -20.15 -9.68 -10.19
CA PHE A 56 -20.65 -8.78 -9.15
C PHE A 56 -20.64 -9.47 -7.78
N TYR A 57 -20.23 -8.71 -6.76
CA TYR A 57 -20.26 -9.10 -5.35
C TYR A 57 -21.41 -8.44 -4.57
N SER A 58 -21.94 -7.30 -5.03
CA SER A 58 -22.98 -6.56 -4.31
C SER A 58 -24.40 -6.83 -4.81
N GLU A 59 -24.57 -6.97 -6.13
CA GLU A 59 -25.87 -7.09 -6.79
C GLU A 59 -25.85 -8.21 -7.84
N ARG A 60 -27.01 -8.85 -8.07
CA ARG A 60 -27.17 -9.74 -9.22
C ARG A 60 -27.65 -8.92 -10.42
N PRO A 61 -27.07 -9.11 -11.62
CA PRO A 61 -27.57 -8.43 -12.80
C PRO A 61 -29.02 -8.86 -13.03
N GLN A 62 -29.88 -7.88 -13.34
CA GLN A 62 -31.31 -8.15 -13.58
C GLN A 62 -31.53 -9.07 -14.79
N ILE A 63 -30.56 -9.08 -15.72
CA ILE A 63 -30.53 -9.91 -16.91
C ILE A 63 -29.37 -10.91 -16.77
N PRO A 64 -29.60 -12.21 -17.00
CA PRO A 64 -28.54 -13.20 -16.91
C PRO A 64 -27.58 -13.06 -18.10
N PHE A 65 -26.30 -12.83 -17.81
CA PHE A 65 -25.24 -12.88 -18.80
C PHE A 65 -24.83 -14.33 -19.08
N VAL A 66 -24.46 -14.60 -20.33
CA VAL A 66 -23.93 -15.89 -20.76
C VAL A 66 -22.46 -15.73 -21.07
N TRP A 67 -21.62 -16.57 -20.48
CA TRP A 67 -20.19 -16.58 -20.76
C TRP A 67 -19.92 -17.35 -22.05
N LYS A 68 -19.29 -16.70 -23.02
CA LYS A 68 -18.96 -17.28 -24.33
C LYS A 68 -17.52 -16.99 -24.71
N ARG A 69 -16.87 -17.94 -25.38
CA ARG A 69 -15.57 -17.73 -26.01
C ARG A 69 -15.73 -16.98 -27.33
N PRO A 70 -14.72 -16.23 -27.80
CA PRO A 70 -14.76 -15.51 -29.08
C PRO A 70 -15.22 -16.35 -30.27
N GLY A 71 -14.77 -17.61 -30.37
CA GLY A 71 -15.20 -18.53 -31.44
C GLY A 71 -16.66 -18.98 -31.38
N GLU A 72 -17.36 -18.75 -30.27
CA GLU A 72 -18.81 -18.97 -30.13
C GLU A 72 -19.63 -17.70 -30.47
N ILE A 73 -18.97 -16.55 -30.58
CA ILE A 73 -19.58 -15.24 -30.85
C ILE A 73 -19.43 -14.90 -32.33
N VAL A 74 -18.22 -15.06 -32.89
CA VAL A 74 -17.88 -14.76 -34.29
C VAL A 74 -17.15 -15.92 -34.95
N LYS A 75 -17.13 -15.93 -36.28
CA LYS A 75 -16.54 -17.04 -37.06
C LYS A 75 -15.01 -17.04 -37.07
N ASN A 76 -14.40 -15.86 -37.14
CA ASN A 76 -12.95 -15.69 -37.29
C ASN A 76 -12.46 -14.72 -36.20
N PRO A 77 -12.38 -15.17 -34.93
CA PRO A 77 -11.87 -14.31 -33.87
C PRO A 77 -10.37 -14.07 -34.06
N GLU A 78 -9.96 -12.82 -33.93
CA GLU A 78 -8.59 -12.35 -33.98
C GLU A 78 -8.22 -11.73 -32.62
N PHE A 79 -6.98 -11.94 -32.20
CA PHE A 79 -6.53 -11.35 -30.94
C PHE A 79 -6.34 -9.85 -31.13
N ILE A 80 -5.51 -9.48 -32.11
CA ILE A 80 -5.25 -8.10 -32.54
C ILE A 80 -5.39 -8.06 -34.07
N LEU A 81 -6.15 -7.11 -34.60
CA LEU A 81 -6.40 -6.93 -36.04
C LEU A 81 -5.90 -5.55 -36.50
N GLY A 82 -4.85 -5.52 -37.34
CA GLY A 82 -4.34 -4.24 -37.87
C GLY A 82 -3.50 -3.43 -36.86
N GLY A 83 -3.14 -4.04 -35.73
CA GLY A 83 -2.40 -3.43 -34.63
C GLY A 83 -3.32 -3.01 -33.50
N ALA A 84 -2.83 -3.07 -32.26
CA ALA A 84 -3.62 -2.66 -31.09
C ALA A 84 -3.67 -1.13 -31.01
N THR A 85 -4.83 -0.56 -31.30
CA THR A 85 -5.05 0.87 -31.38
C THR A 85 -6.16 1.33 -30.45
N ARG A 86 -6.22 2.65 -30.23
CA ARG A 86 -7.24 3.25 -29.38
C ARG A 86 -8.67 2.98 -29.87
N THR A 87 -8.92 2.80 -31.18
CA THR A 87 -10.27 2.52 -31.71
C THR A 87 -10.84 1.17 -31.26
N ASP A 88 -9.98 0.29 -30.75
CA ASP A 88 -10.34 -1.03 -30.24
C ASP A 88 -10.94 -0.96 -28.83
N ILE A 89 -11.11 0.26 -28.31
CA ILE A 89 -11.57 0.56 -26.95
C ILE A 89 -12.89 1.32 -27.02
N CYS A 90 -13.99 0.57 -26.87
CA CYS A 90 -15.36 1.08 -26.73
C CYS A 90 -15.98 0.58 -25.42
N GLN A 91 -16.44 1.51 -24.58
CA GLN A 91 -17.06 1.19 -23.30
C GLN A 91 -18.39 0.46 -23.46
N GLY A 92 -18.56 -0.61 -22.66
CA GLY A 92 -19.83 -1.31 -22.50
C GLY A 92 -20.67 -0.75 -21.35
N GLU A 93 -21.41 -1.63 -20.67
CA GLU A 93 -22.33 -1.26 -19.58
C GLU A 93 -21.66 -1.08 -18.21
N LEU A 94 -20.33 -1.20 -18.11
CA LEU A 94 -19.58 -1.04 -16.87
C LEU A 94 -19.10 0.41 -16.69
N GLY A 95 -19.19 0.92 -15.46
CA GLY A 95 -18.74 2.27 -15.10
C GLY A 95 -17.24 2.37 -14.82
N ASP A 96 -16.41 1.90 -15.76
CA ASP A 96 -14.95 1.80 -15.65
C ASP A 96 -14.21 2.61 -16.72
N CYS A 97 -14.83 3.68 -17.22
CA CYS A 97 -14.26 4.61 -18.21
C CYS A 97 -12.81 5.04 -17.93
N TRP A 98 -12.43 5.15 -16.66
CA TRP A 98 -11.08 5.46 -16.21
C TRP A 98 -10.04 4.43 -16.69
N LEU A 99 -10.38 3.14 -16.66
CA LEU A 99 -9.54 2.05 -17.14
C LEU A 99 -9.40 2.14 -18.66
N LEU A 100 -10.52 2.33 -19.36
CA LEU A 100 -10.54 2.41 -20.82
C LEU A 100 -9.76 3.63 -21.34
N ALA A 101 -9.88 4.78 -20.68
CA ALA A 101 -9.08 5.95 -21.00
C ALA A 101 -7.56 5.67 -20.83
N ALA A 102 -7.18 4.88 -19.83
CA ALA A 102 -5.80 4.45 -19.65
C ALA A 102 -5.36 3.44 -20.74
N ILE A 103 -6.20 2.48 -21.11
CA ILE A 103 -5.89 1.51 -22.18
C ILE A 103 -5.74 2.24 -23.52
N ALA A 104 -6.63 3.18 -23.83
CA ALA A 104 -6.53 3.99 -25.04
C ALA A 104 -5.22 4.81 -25.08
N SER A 105 -4.82 5.39 -23.93
CA SER A 105 -3.52 6.07 -23.80
C SER A 105 -2.34 5.09 -23.99
N LEU A 106 -2.45 3.86 -23.47
CA LEU A 106 -1.43 2.81 -23.60
C LEU A 106 -1.12 2.45 -25.04
N THR A 107 -2.12 2.45 -25.92
CA THR A 107 -1.92 2.15 -27.35
C THR A 107 -0.97 3.12 -28.07
N LEU A 108 -0.77 4.32 -27.51
CA LEU A 108 0.17 5.30 -28.05
C LEU A 108 1.64 4.97 -27.73
N ASN A 109 1.88 4.12 -26.74
CA ASN A 109 3.20 3.65 -26.36
C ASN A 109 3.35 2.15 -26.62
N GLN A 110 3.87 1.81 -27.79
CA GLN A 110 4.01 0.43 -28.25
C GLN A 110 4.92 -0.42 -27.33
N LYS A 111 5.88 0.18 -26.62
CA LYS A 111 6.76 -0.54 -25.69
C LYS A 111 6.03 -0.93 -24.41
N ALA A 112 5.33 0.03 -23.80
CA ALA A 112 4.51 -0.23 -22.62
C ALA A 112 3.36 -1.20 -22.96
N LEU A 113 2.73 -1.04 -24.14
CA LEU A 113 1.71 -1.94 -24.64
C LEU A 113 2.22 -3.38 -24.79
N ALA A 114 3.38 -3.58 -25.42
CA ALA A 114 3.98 -4.91 -25.57
C ALA A 114 4.42 -5.53 -24.24
N ARG A 115 4.68 -4.71 -23.22
CA ARG A 115 4.94 -5.19 -21.86
C ARG A 115 3.67 -5.73 -21.21
N VAL A 116 2.56 -5.00 -21.31
CA VAL A 116 1.26 -5.41 -20.73
C VAL A 116 0.61 -6.54 -21.52
N ILE A 117 0.78 -6.55 -22.84
CA ILE A 117 0.18 -7.50 -23.79
C ILE A 117 1.29 -8.25 -24.53
N PRO A 118 1.72 -9.41 -23.98
CA PRO A 118 2.66 -10.29 -24.65
C PRO A 118 2.17 -10.71 -26.04
N GLN A 119 3.09 -10.71 -27.01
CA GLN A 119 2.80 -10.92 -28.44
C GLN A 119 2.80 -12.41 -28.85
N ASP A 120 2.94 -13.33 -27.90
CA ASP A 120 3.01 -14.78 -28.07
C ASP A 120 1.63 -15.48 -27.99
N GLN A 121 0.57 -14.72 -28.26
CA GLN A 121 -0.83 -15.11 -28.07
C GLN A 121 -1.64 -14.94 -29.37
N SER A 122 -2.49 -15.91 -29.69
CA SER A 122 -3.41 -15.82 -30.83
C SER A 122 -4.56 -16.83 -30.71
N PHE A 123 -5.61 -16.67 -31.52
CA PHE A 123 -6.65 -17.69 -31.73
C PHE A 123 -6.25 -18.74 -32.80
N GLY A 124 -5.06 -18.59 -33.39
CA GLY A 124 -4.55 -19.46 -34.45
C GLY A 124 -3.90 -20.75 -33.93
N PRO A 125 -2.86 -21.28 -34.60
CA PRO A 125 -2.16 -22.48 -34.17
C PRO A 125 -1.66 -22.39 -32.73
N GLY A 126 -1.94 -23.41 -31.92
CA GLY A 126 -1.59 -23.43 -30.49
C GLY A 126 -2.65 -22.84 -29.56
N TYR A 127 -3.83 -22.47 -30.09
CA TYR A 127 -4.96 -22.05 -29.27
C TYR A 127 -5.42 -23.15 -28.29
N ALA A 128 -5.54 -22.76 -27.02
CA ALA A 128 -6.04 -23.60 -25.94
C ALA A 128 -7.04 -22.86 -25.03
N GLY A 129 -7.65 -21.77 -25.51
CA GLY A 129 -8.62 -20.97 -24.75
C GLY A 129 -8.03 -20.27 -23.52
N ILE A 130 -6.74 -19.93 -23.58
CA ILE A 130 -5.93 -19.35 -22.49
C ILE A 130 -5.13 -18.15 -23.01
N PHE A 131 -5.09 -17.08 -22.22
CA PHE A 131 -4.36 -15.84 -22.50
C PHE A 131 -3.70 -15.33 -21.21
N HIS A 132 -2.74 -14.41 -21.31
CA HIS A 132 -2.10 -13.77 -20.17
C HIS A 132 -1.75 -12.31 -20.45
N PHE A 133 -1.69 -11.53 -19.37
CA PHE A 133 -1.40 -10.10 -19.37
C PHE A 133 -0.51 -9.75 -18.19
N GLN A 134 0.31 -8.71 -18.33
CA GLN A 134 1.21 -8.27 -17.27
C GLN A 134 0.78 -6.93 -16.70
N PHE A 135 0.62 -6.88 -15.38
CA PHE A 135 0.27 -5.65 -14.67
C PHE A 135 1.29 -5.37 -13.59
N TRP A 136 1.65 -4.10 -13.43
CA TRP A 136 2.42 -3.64 -12.30
C TRP A 136 1.51 -3.50 -11.08
N GLN A 137 1.93 -4.05 -9.94
CA GLN A 137 1.28 -3.89 -8.65
C GLN A 137 2.33 -3.72 -7.56
N HIS A 138 2.23 -2.64 -6.79
CA HIS A 138 3.02 -2.42 -5.56
C HIS A 138 4.54 -2.63 -5.72
N SER A 139 5.11 -2.21 -6.85
CA SER A 139 6.54 -2.34 -7.22
C SER A 139 6.98 -3.70 -7.75
N GLU A 140 6.06 -4.56 -8.18
CA GLU A 140 6.37 -5.78 -8.92
C GLU A 140 5.48 -5.95 -10.17
N TRP A 141 6.01 -6.61 -11.20
CA TRP A 141 5.21 -7.04 -12.35
C TRP A 141 4.57 -8.39 -12.05
N LEU A 142 3.27 -8.51 -12.33
CA LEU A 142 2.47 -9.70 -12.12
C LEU A 142 1.96 -10.25 -13.46
N ASP A 143 2.15 -11.55 -13.69
CA ASP A 143 1.63 -12.26 -14.85
C ASP A 143 0.27 -12.87 -14.50
N VAL A 144 -0.79 -12.35 -15.14
CA VAL A 144 -2.19 -12.72 -14.89
C VAL A 144 -2.71 -13.53 -16.06
N VAL A 145 -2.93 -14.82 -15.80
CA VAL A 145 -3.48 -15.78 -16.77
C VAL A 145 -5.00 -15.82 -16.66
N ILE A 146 -5.70 -15.86 -17.79
CA ILE A 146 -7.16 -16.00 -17.87
C ILE A 146 -7.55 -17.01 -18.95
N ASP A 147 -8.75 -17.57 -18.85
CA ASP A 147 -9.43 -18.14 -20.03
C ASP A 147 -10.09 -17.05 -20.88
N ASP A 148 -10.56 -17.39 -22.08
CA ASP A 148 -11.19 -16.44 -23.01
C ASP A 148 -12.72 -16.39 -22.95
N ARG A 149 -13.37 -16.96 -21.94
CA ARG A 149 -14.82 -16.83 -21.76
C ARG A 149 -15.16 -15.38 -21.39
N LEU A 150 -15.97 -14.69 -22.16
CA LEU A 150 -16.37 -13.30 -21.93
C LEU A 150 -17.87 -13.18 -21.64
N PRO A 151 -18.31 -12.24 -20.79
CA PRO A 151 -19.73 -12.00 -20.52
C PRO A 151 -20.46 -11.44 -21.75
N THR A 152 -21.53 -12.10 -22.16
CA THR A 152 -22.34 -11.71 -23.32
C THR A 152 -23.83 -11.59 -23.00
N PHE A 153 -24.50 -10.74 -23.78
CA PHE A 153 -25.95 -10.70 -23.88
C PHE A 153 -26.35 -10.67 -25.35
N ARG A 154 -27.18 -11.64 -25.78
CA ARG A 154 -27.60 -11.81 -27.19
C ARG A 154 -26.41 -11.82 -28.18
N ASP A 155 -25.40 -12.61 -27.85
CA ASP A 155 -24.19 -12.79 -28.67
C ASP A 155 -23.38 -11.50 -28.90
N ARG A 156 -23.49 -10.54 -27.99
CA ARG A 156 -22.66 -9.33 -27.95
C ARG A 156 -21.97 -9.21 -26.61
N LEU A 157 -20.74 -8.72 -26.63
CA LEU A 157 -20.00 -8.37 -25.42
C LEU A 157 -20.75 -7.29 -24.64
N VAL A 158 -20.83 -7.45 -23.32
CA VAL A 158 -21.53 -6.51 -22.44
C VAL A 158 -20.60 -5.39 -21.96
N PHE A 159 -19.32 -5.69 -21.82
CA PHE A 159 -18.29 -4.77 -21.30
C PHE A 159 -17.41 -4.24 -22.44
N LEU A 160 -16.12 -3.99 -22.19
CA LEU A 160 -15.19 -3.48 -23.20
C LEU A 160 -15.17 -4.36 -24.46
N HIS A 161 -15.22 -3.71 -25.62
CA HIS A 161 -15.13 -4.34 -26.93
C HIS A 161 -14.45 -3.42 -27.95
N SER A 162 -13.98 -4.00 -29.05
CA SER A 162 -13.47 -3.26 -30.21
C SER A 162 -14.61 -2.80 -31.12
N ALA A 163 -14.37 -1.71 -31.86
CA ALA A 163 -15.22 -1.32 -32.97
C ALA A 163 -15.23 -2.39 -34.08
N ASP A 164 -14.17 -3.18 -34.21
CA ASP A 164 -14.16 -4.38 -35.05
C ASP A 164 -14.69 -5.58 -34.25
N HIS A 165 -15.77 -6.18 -34.75
CA HIS A 165 -16.43 -7.31 -34.10
C HIS A 165 -15.58 -8.59 -34.02
N ASN A 166 -14.51 -8.71 -34.80
CA ASN A 166 -13.63 -9.87 -34.79
C ASN A 166 -12.43 -9.72 -33.83
N GLU A 167 -12.23 -8.57 -33.19
CA GLU A 167 -11.05 -8.31 -32.36
C GLU A 167 -11.35 -8.36 -30.85
N PHE A 168 -10.50 -9.04 -30.07
CA PHE A 168 -10.81 -9.38 -28.67
C PHE A 168 -9.73 -9.04 -27.61
N TRP A 169 -8.55 -8.53 -27.98
CA TRP A 169 -7.49 -8.26 -27.00
C TRP A 169 -7.93 -7.32 -25.87
N SER A 170 -8.70 -6.28 -26.20
CA SER A 170 -9.13 -5.26 -25.23
C SER A 170 -10.11 -5.83 -24.21
N ALA A 171 -11.10 -6.62 -24.67
CA ALA A 171 -12.03 -7.32 -23.81
C ALA A 171 -11.33 -8.32 -22.87
N LEU A 172 -10.32 -9.03 -23.36
CA LEU A 172 -9.52 -9.96 -22.58
C LEU A 172 -8.61 -9.23 -21.57
N LEU A 173 -8.06 -8.07 -21.93
CA LEU A 173 -7.27 -7.23 -21.03
C LEU A 173 -8.12 -6.73 -19.85
N GLU A 174 -9.33 -6.24 -20.12
CA GLU A 174 -10.28 -5.83 -19.07
C GLU A 174 -10.63 -7.01 -18.16
N LYS A 175 -10.86 -8.20 -18.72
CA LYS A 175 -11.08 -9.42 -17.93
C LYS A 175 -9.92 -9.76 -17.01
N ALA A 176 -8.69 -9.70 -17.51
CA ALA A 176 -7.49 -9.97 -16.70
C ALA A 176 -7.34 -8.94 -15.57
N TYR A 177 -7.64 -7.67 -15.86
CA TYR A 177 -7.63 -6.61 -14.84
C TYR A 177 -8.78 -6.77 -13.82
N ALA A 178 -9.95 -7.24 -14.25
CA ALA A 178 -11.06 -7.61 -13.37
C ALA A 178 -10.69 -8.78 -12.45
N LYS A 179 -10.00 -9.81 -12.97
CA LYS A 179 -9.46 -10.92 -12.18
C LYS A 179 -8.48 -10.43 -11.12
N LEU A 180 -7.53 -9.57 -11.51
CA LEU A 180 -6.55 -8.99 -10.58
C LEU A 180 -7.23 -8.27 -9.41
N ASN A 181 -8.32 -7.54 -9.70
CA ASN A 181 -9.10 -6.79 -8.72
C ASN A 181 -10.24 -7.60 -8.07
N GLY A 182 -10.41 -8.87 -8.46
CA GLY A 182 -11.34 -9.84 -7.87
C GLY A 182 -12.72 -9.96 -8.53
N SER A 183 -13.20 -8.98 -9.29
CA SER A 183 -14.47 -9.04 -10.07
C SER A 183 -14.56 -7.85 -11.04
N TYR A 184 -15.43 -7.93 -12.05
CA TYR A 184 -15.75 -6.78 -12.91
C TYR A 184 -16.32 -5.59 -12.11
N GLU A 185 -17.17 -5.85 -11.11
CA GLU A 185 -17.73 -4.80 -10.27
C GLU A 185 -16.67 -3.98 -9.51
N ALA A 186 -15.55 -4.61 -9.14
CA ALA A 186 -14.45 -3.91 -8.46
C ALA A 186 -13.81 -2.79 -9.32
N LEU A 187 -14.02 -2.85 -10.64
CA LEU A 187 -13.54 -1.84 -11.60
C LEU A 187 -14.46 -0.61 -11.66
N LYS A 188 -15.68 -0.66 -11.12
CA LYS A 188 -16.58 0.50 -11.09
C LYS A 188 -15.96 1.65 -10.28
N GLY A 189 -15.82 2.80 -10.93
CA GLY A 189 -15.30 4.04 -10.36
C GLY A 189 -13.79 4.00 -10.06
N GLY A 190 -13.05 4.95 -10.62
CA GLY A 190 -11.60 5.08 -10.44
C GLY A 190 -11.03 6.31 -11.13
N SER A 191 -9.73 6.53 -10.93
CA SER A 191 -8.95 7.53 -11.67
C SER A 191 -8.10 6.85 -12.73
N ALA A 192 -7.99 7.46 -13.91
CA ALA A 192 -7.27 6.87 -15.03
C ALA A 192 -5.78 6.66 -14.70
N ILE A 193 -5.24 7.53 -13.84
CA ILE A 193 -3.87 7.43 -13.35
C ILE A 193 -3.58 6.08 -12.65
N GLU A 194 -4.57 5.47 -11.99
CA GLU A 194 -4.41 4.17 -11.34
C GLU A 194 -4.08 3.07 -12.35
N ALA A 195 -4.81 3.02 -13.46
CA ALA A 195 -4.58 2.05 -14.51
C ALA A 195 -3.29 2.35 -15.29
N MET A 196 -2.98 3.64 -15.51
CA MET A 196 -1.74 4.03 -16.17
C MET A 196 -0.50 3.58 -15.39
N GLU A 197 -0.52 3.69 -14.06
CA GLU A 197 0.52 3.14 -13.20
C GLU A 197 0.61 1.62 -13.30
N ASP A 198 -0.54 0.93 -13.29
CA ASP A 198 -0.58 -0.53 -13.39
C ASP A 198 -0.12 -1.05 -14.76
N PHE A 199 -0.16 -0.20 -15.80
CA PHE A 199 0.35 -0.53 -17.13
C PHE A 199 1.83 -0.20 -17.33
N THR A 200 2.46 0.53 -16.41
CA THR A 200 3.82 1.05 -16.66
C THR A 200 4.79 0.93 -15.50
N GLY A 201 4.31 0.77 -14.27
CA GLY A 201 5.10 1.03 -13.06
C GLY A 201 5.53 2.48 -12.90
N GLY A 202 4.94 3.38 -13.70
CA GLY A 202 5.24 4.80 -13.75
C GLY A 202 4.82 5.57 -12.51
N VAL A 203 5.06 6.88 -12.56
CA VAL A 203 4.75 7.82 -11.50
C VAL A 203 3.64 8.73 -11.92
N ALA A 204 2.61 8.78 -11.08
CA ALA A 204 1.48 9.68 -11.20
C ALA A 204 1.88 11.14 -10.89
N GLU A 205 1.51 12.09 -11.76
CA GLU A 205 1.49 13.53 -11.49
C GLU A 205 0.14 14.11 -11.93
N THR A 206 -0.48 14.97 -11.11
CA THR A 206 -1.78 15.57 -11.40
C THR A 206 -1.68 17.09 -11.46
N PHE A 207 -2.28 17.70 -12.49
CA PHE A 207 -2.35 19.14 -12.69
C PHE A 207 -3.80 19.61 -12.71
N GLN A 208 -4.09 20.67 -11.95
CA GLN A 208 -5.33 21.44 -12.07
C GLN A 208 -5.16 22.39 -13.26
N THR A 209 -5.99 22.28 -14.29
CA THR A 209 -5.85 23.02 -15.56
C THR A 209 -5.93 24.54 -15.37
N LYS A 210 -6.77 24.99 -14.44
CA LYS A 210 -7.02 26.40 -14.13
C LYS A 210 -5.85 27.06 -13.38
N GLU A 211 -5.12 26.26 -12.61
CA GLU A 211 -3.94 26.68 -11.84
C GLU A 211 -2.64 26.22 -12.51
N ALA A 212 -2.73 25.67 -13.73
CA ALA A 212 -1.60 25.14 -14.45
C ALA A 212 -0.61 26.26 -14.83
N PRO A 213 0.70 25.96 -14.84
CA PRO A 213 1.73 26.95 -15.13
C PRO A 213 1.61 27.46 -16.58
N GLU A 214 2.23 28.61 -16.88
CA GLU A 214 2.15 29.21 -18.22
C GLU A 214 2.68 28.28 -19.32
N ASN A 215 3.72 27.50 -19.01
CA ASN A 215 4.35 26.52 -19.90
C ASN A 215 3.60 25.17 -19.98
N PHE A 216 2.34 25.09 -19.55
CA PHE A 216 1.60 23.82 -19.46
C PHE A 216 1.47 23.10 -20.80
N TYR A 217 1.29 23.83 -21.91
CA TYR A 217 1.27 23.25 -23.26
C TYR A 217 2.57 22.47 -23.54
N GLU A 218 3.73 23.06 -23.27
CA GLU A 218 5.03 22.42 -23.50
C GLU A 218 5.29 21.25 -22.56
N ILE A 219 4.74 21.30 -21.33
CA ILE A 219 4.80 20.16 -20.39
C ILE A 219 4.08 18.95 -20.99
N LEU A 220 2.85 19.12 -21.48
CA LEU A 220 2.07 18.03 -22.08
C LEU A 220 2.70 17.53 -23.39
N GLU A 221 3.23 18.44 -24.20
CA GLU A 221 3.97 18.08 -25.42
C GLU A 221 5.20 17.23 -25.13
N LYS A 222 5.99 17.62 -24.12
CA LYS A 222 7.15 16.83 -23.70
C LYS A 222 6.74 15.49 -23.11
N ALA A 223 5.66 15.42 -22.34
CA ALA A 223 5.15 14.18 -21.77
C ALA A 223 4.75 13.19 -22.87
N LEU A 224 3.95 13.62 -23.85
CA LEU A 224 3.56 12.77 -24.99
C LEU A 224 4.76 12.32 -25.82
N LYS A 225 5.71 13.23 -26.11
CA LYS A 225 6.94 12.88 -26.85
C LYS A 225 7.83 11.86 -26.11
N ARG A 226 7.75 11.83 -24.78
CA ARG A 226 8.47 10.86 -23.93
C ARG A 226 7.70 9.54 -23.74
N GLY A 227 6.51 9.42 -24.32
CA GLY A 227 5.66 8.25 -24.18
C GLY A 227 4.95 8.14 -22.83
N SER A 228 4.87 9.23 -22.06
CA SER A 228 4.02 9.30 -20.86
C SER A 228 2.56 9.09 -21.25
N LEU A 229 1.80 8.47 -20.36
CA LEU A 229 0.35 8.30 -20.53
C LEU A 229 -0.34 9.52 -19.96
N LEU A 230 -1.29 10.07 -20.73
CA LEU A 230 -2.04 11.25 -20.33
C LEU A 230 -3.55 10.97 -20.33
N GLY A 231 -4.20 11.40 -19.25
CA GLY A 231 -5.64 11.42 -19.09
C GLY A 231 -6.12 12.82 -18.69
N CYS A 232 -7.37 13.13 -18.95
CA CYS A 232 -7.99 14.37 -18.48
C CYS A 232 -9.44 14.14 -18.05
N PHE A 233 -9.92 15.04 -17.19
CA PHE A 233 -11.20 14.87 -16.51
C PHE A 233 -11.91 16.21 -16.31
N ILE A 234 -13.24 16.15 -16.31
CA ILE A 234 -14.14 17.28 -16.03
C ILE A 234 -14.87 16.98 -14.72
N ASP A 235 -14.67 17.83 -13.71
CA ASP A 235 -15.22 17.62 -12.37
C ASP A 235 -16.74 17.80 -12.35
N THR A 236 -17.40 17.00 -11.50
CA THR A 236 -18.84 17.10 -11.23
C THR A 236 -19.09 17.83 -9.92
N ARG A 237 -20.08 18.71 -9.88
CA ARG A 237 -20.48 19.38 -8.62
C ARG A 237 -21.40 18.54 -7.74
N SER A 238 -22.04 17.53 -8.32
CA SER A 238 -22.91 16.58 -7.62
C SER A 238 -22.94 15.25 -8.36
N ALA A 239 -23.33 14.17 -7.67
CA ALA A 239 -23.47 12.85 -8.28
C ALA A 239 -24.47 12.82 -9.46
N ALA A 240 -25.47 13.71 -9.45
CA ALA A 240 -26.44 13.83 -10.54
C ALA A 240 -25.85 14.41 -11.83
N GLU A 241 -24.68 15.06 -11.76
CA GLU A 241 -23.95 15.53 -12.95
C GLU A 241 -22.99 14.48 -13.52
N SER A 242 -22.85 13.31 -12.88
CA SER A 242 -22.00 12.24 -13.41
C SER A 242 -22.53 11.73 -14.74
N GLU A 243 -21.65 11.62 -15.71
CA GLU A 243 -21.97 11.26 -17.11
C GLU A 243 -22.93 12.24 -17.81
N ALA A 244 -23.12 13.45 -17.26
CA ALA A 244 -23.95 14.47 -17.88
C ALA A 244 -23.24 15.11 -19.10
N ARG A 245 -23.97 15.18 -20.22
CA ARG A 245 -23.50 15.85 -21.44
C ARG A 245 -23.64 17.37 -21.34
N THR A 246 -22.54 18.07 -21.59
CA THR A 246 -22.50 19.53 -21.70
C THR A 246 -23.09 20.01 -23.04
N PRO A 247 -23.46 21.30 -23.17
CA PRO A 247 -23.89 21.87 -24.45
C PRO A 247 -22.85 21.72 -25.58
N PHE A 248 -21.57 21.58 -25.21
CA PHE A 248 -20.47 21.45 -26.15
C PHE A 248 -20.13 19.99 -26.54
N GLY A 249 -20.96 19.03 -26.11
CA GLY A 249 -20.79 17.62 -26.43
C GLY A 249 -19.95 16.83 -25.43
N LEU A 250 -19.14 17.49 -24.60
CA LEU A 250 -18.31 16.86 -23.57
C LEU A 250 -19.15 16.26 -22.44
N ILE A 251 -18.72 15.13 -21.89
CA ILE A 251 -19.30 14.41 -20.75
C ILE A 251 -18.55 14.76 -19.46
N LYS A 252 -19.28 15.14 -18.41
CA LYS A 252 -18.74 15.39 -17.07
C LYS A 252 -18.60 14.10 -16.26
N GLY A 253 -17.69 14.08 -15.28
CA GLY A 253 -17.52 12.91 -14.40
C GLY A 253 -16.96 11.69 -15.13
N HIS A 254 -16.28 11.92 -16.25
CA HIS A 254 -15.85 10.90 -17.19
C HIS A 254 -14.38 11.11 -17.57
N ALA A 255 -13.64 10.01 -17.68
CA ALA A 255 -12.22 10.05 -18.03
C ALA A 255 -12.03 10.08 -19.55
N TYR A 256 -11.13 10.94 -20.01
CA TYR A 256 -10.69 11.03 -21.40
C TYR A 256 -9.19 10.76 -21.49
N SER A 257 -8.73 10.38 -22.68
CA SER A 257 -7.30 10.26 -23.00
C SER A 257 -6.84 11.51 -23.74
N VAL A 258 -5.66 12.04 -23.42
CA VAL A 258 -4.99 13.01 -24.30
C VAL A 258 -4.14 12.23 -25.28
N THR A 259 -4.47 12.31 -26.57
CA THR A 259 -3.85 11.45 -27.61
C THR A 259 -2.94 12.19 -28.58
N GLY A 260 -2.85 13.51 -28.45
CA GLY A 260 -2.02 14.32 -29.31
C GLY A 260 -2.00 15.78 -28.87
N ILE A 261 -0.92 16.47 -29.21
CA ILE A 261 -0.81 17.91 -29.03
C ILE A 261 0.04 18.44 -30.17
N ASP A 262 -0.43 19.49 -30.82
CA ASP A 262 0.21 19.99 -32.03
C ASP A 262 -0.23 21.44 -32.29
N GLN A 263 0.33 22.06 -33.31
CA GLN A 263 0.04 23.42 -33.71
C GLN A 263 -0.30 23.48 -35.19
N VAL A 264 -1.27 24.34 -35.54
CA VAL A 264 -1.70 24.56 -36.91
C VAL A 264 -1.60 26.04 -37.25
N SER A 265 -1.19 26.35 -38.49
CA SER A 265 -1.27 27.72 -39.01
C SER A 265 -2.67 27.96 -39.57
N PHE A 266 -3.45 28.82 -38.92
CA PHE A 266 -4.78 29.21 -39.33
C PHE A 266 -4.83 30.73 -39.55
N ARG A 267 -5.08 31.15 -40.79
CA ARG A 267 -5.17 32.58 -41.18
C ARG A 267 -3.95 33.41 -40.77
N GLY A 268 -2.75 32.83 -40.85
CA GLY A 268 -1.49 33.50 -40.50
C GLY A 268 -1.19 33.55 -39.00
N GLN A 269 -2.03 32.95 -38.15
CA GLN A 269 -1.80 32.78 -36.73
C GLN A 269 -1.50 31.32 -36.41
N ARG A 270 -0.60 31.09 -35.44
CA ARG A 270 -0.32 29.75 -34.92
C ARG A 270 -1.32 29.43 -33.82
N ILE A 271 -2.09 28.37 -33.99
CA ILE A 271 -3.09 27.91 -33.04
C ILE A 271 -2.59 26.63 -32.41
N GLU A 272 -2.57 26.61 -31.08
CA GLU A 272 -2.27 25.43 -30.27
C GLU A 272 -3.50 24.54 -30.17
N LEU A 273 -3.36 23.29 -30.58
CA LEU A 273 -4.40 22.28 -30.55
C LEU A 273 -4.01 21.13 -29.62
N ILE A 274 -5.02 20.51 -29.03
CA ILE A 274 -4.91 19.28 -28.25
C ILE A 274 -5.95 18.28 -28.76
N ARG A 275 -5.54 17.03 -28.89
CA ARG A 275 -6.40 15.92 -29.34
C ARG A 275 -6.79 15.08 -28.14
N ILE A 276 -8.09 14.89 -27.98
CA ILE A 276 -8.70 14.22 -26.85
C ILE A 276 -9.53 13.05 -27.39
N ARG A 277 -9.54 11.94 -26.67
CA ARG A 277 -10.36 10.78 -27.00
C ARG A 277 -11.32 10.41 -25.87
N ASN A 278 -12.59 10.28 -26.23
CA ASN A 278 -13.64 9.69 -25.41
C ASN A 278 -13.56 8.15 -25.48
N PRO A 279 -13.37 7.43 -24.37
CA PRO A 279 -13.32 5.96 -24.36
C PRO A 279 -14.64 5.27 -24.74
N TRP A 280 -15.75 6.00 -24.88
CA TRP A 280 -16.98 5.47 -25.46
C TRP A 280 -16.84 5.14 -26.95
N GLY A 281 -15.82 5.68 -27.63
CA GLY A 281 -15.65 5.52 -29.08
C GLY A 281 -16.70 6.28 -29.91
N GLN A 282 -17.36 7.26 -29.30
CA GLN A 282 -18.41 8.11 -29.88
C GLN A 282 -18.62 9.32 -28.95
N VAL A 283 -19.45 10.28 -29.39
CA VAL A 283 -19.83 11.48 -28.63
C VAL A 283 -18.65 12.41 -28.38
N GLU A 284 -18.58 13.43 -29.24
CA GLU A 284 -17.41 14.31 -29.36
C GLU A 284 -17.72 15.78 -29.08
N TRP A 285 -16.64 16.57 -29.01
CA TRP A 285 -16.67 18.03 -28.99
C TRP A 285 -17.34 18.59 -30.24
N ASN A 286 -18.26 19.54 -30.07
CA ASN A 286 -18.99 20.19 -31.17
C ASN A 286 -18.63 21.68 -31.38
N GLY A 287 -17.59 22.17 -30.70
CA GLY A 287 -17.10 23.55 -30.84
C GLY A 287 -16.04 23.70 -31.92
N SER A 288 -15.26 24.79 -31.84
CA SER A 288 -14.17 25.05 -32.79
C SER A 288 -13.14 23.92 -32.82
N TRP A 289 -12.72 23.56 -34.03
CA TRP A 289 -11.79 22.45 -34.33
C TRP A 289 -12.33 21.03 -34.14
N SER A 290 -13.63 20.90 -33.82
CA SER A 290 -14.33 19.61 -33.95
C SER A 290 -14.22 19.02 -35.35
N ASP A 291 -14.55 17.75 -35.49
CA ASP A 291 -14.45 16.99 -36.74
C ASP A 291 -15.16 17.63 -37.94
N SER A 292 -16.32 18.24 -37.68
CA SER A 292 -17.15 18.92 -38.68
C SER A 292 -16.94 20.45 -38.75
N SER A 293 -15.95 20.96 -38.01
CA SER A 293 -15.71 22.40 -37.85
C SER A 293 -15.29 23.07 -39.16
N PRO A 294 -15.84 24.25 -39.51
CA PRO A 294 -15.51 24.95 -40.75
C PRO A 294 -14.03 25.42 -40.81
N GLU A 295 -13.35 25.51 -39.67
CA GLU A 295 -11.94 25.88 -39.52
C GLU A 295 -11.03 24.96 -40.34
N TRP A 296 -11.31 23.65 -40.37
CA TRP A 296 -10.56 22.66 -41.13
C TRP A 296 -10.54 22.96 -42.64
N ARG A 297 -11.59 23.59 -43.19
CA ARG A 297 -11.64 23.98 -44.61
C ARG A 297 -10.54 24.96 -45.01
N SER A 298 -9.97 25.70 -44.05
CA SER A 298 -8.87 26.65 -44.30
C SER A 298 -7.48 26.02 -44.08
N VAL A 299 -7.41 24.77 -43.63
CA VAL A 299 -6.17 24.02 -43.41
C VAL A 299 -5.92 23.12 -44.62
N GLY A 300 -4.71 23.16 -45.17
CA GLY A 300 -4.37 22.37 -46.35
C GLY A 300 -4.43 20.85 -46.09
N PRO A 301 -4.72 20.01 -47.10
CA PRO A 301 -4.83 18.55 -46.92
C PRO A 301 -3.58 17.88 -46.32
N ALA A 302 -2.38 18.40 -46.60
CA ALA A 302 -1.14 17.88 -46.04
C ALA A 302 -1.06 18.09 -44.52
N GLU A 303 -1.48 19.26 -44.03
CA GLU A 303 -1.52 19.57 -42.59
C GLU A 303 -2.63 18.77 -41.89
N GLN A 304 -3.80 18.62 -42.52
CA GLN A 304 -4.87 17.76 -41.98
C GLN A 304 -4.41 16.31 -41.84
N LYS A 305 -3.71 15.77 -42.85
CA LYS A 305 -3.14 14.42 -42.80
C LYS A 305 -2.07 14.29 -41.72
N ARG A 306 -1.22 15.31 -41.54
CA ARG A 306 -0.19 15.34 -40.48
C ARG A 306 -0.81 15.32 -39.09
N LEU A 307 -1.92 16.03 -38.90
CA LEU A 307 -2.69 16.07 -37.66
C LEU A 307 -3.60 14.84 -37.49
N CYS A 308 -3.56 13.88 -38.43
CA CYS A 308 -4.44 12.73 -38.47
C CYS A 308 -5.91 13.13 -38.29
N HIS A 309 -6.33 14.27 -38.86
CA HIS A 309 -7.73 14.68 -38.84
C HIS A 309 -8.54 13.73 -39.71
N THR A 310 -9.55 13.15 -39.09
CA THR A 310 -10.53 12.26 -39.73
C THR A 310 -11.88 12.76 -39.26
N ALA A 311 -12.88 12.87 -40.14
CA ALA A 311 -14.21 13.33 -39.75
C ALA A 311 -15.12 12.12 -39.52
N LEU A 312 -14.94 11.42 -38.39
CA LEU A 312 -15.64 10.20 -38.01
C LEU A 312 -16.02 10.31 -36.54
N ASP A 313 -17.24 9.91 -36.18
CA ASP A 313 -17.66 9.84 -34.77
C ASP A 313 -17.04 8.58 -34.12
N ASP A 314 -15.74 8.65 -33.83
CA ASP A 314 -14.92 7.59 -33.24
C ASP A 314 -14.48 7.92 -31.80
N GLY A 315 -14.97 9.05 -31.28
CA GLY A 315 -14.71 9.59 -29.95
C GLY A 315 -13.45 10.44 -29.88
N GLU A 316 -12.62 10.52 -30.92
CA GLU A 316 -11.41 11.34 -30.96
C GLU A 316 -11.62 12.66 -31.69
N PHE A 317 -11.29 13.77 -31.03
CA PHE A 317 -11.46 15.09 -31.60
C PHE A 317 -10.32 16.03 -31.24
N TRP A 318 -10.10 17.03 -32.10
CA TRP A 318 -9.23 18.16 -31.80
C TRP A 318 -10.02 19.31 -31.17
N MET A 319 -9.37 20.06 -30.29
CA MET A 319 -9.89 21.33 -29.79
C MET A 319 -8.74 22.33 -29.57
N ALA A 320 -9.06 23.62 -29.53
CA ALA A 320 -8.03 24.61 -29.19
C ALA A 320 -7.60 24.45 -27.72
N PHE A 321 -6.30 24.60 -27.45
CA PHE A 321 -5.76 24.40 -26.11
C PHE A 321 -6.35 25.38 -25.07
N LYS A 322 -6.70 26.60 -25.50
CA LYS A 322 -7.43 27.57 -24.67
C LYS A 322 -8.81 27.05 -24.23
N ASP A 323 -9.51 26.33 -25.13
CA ASP A 323 -10.84 25.80 -24.85
C ASP A 323 -10.70 24.58 -23.94
N PHE A 324 -9.65 23.79 -24.12
CA PHE A 324 -9.31 22.71 -23.21
C PHE A 324 -9.12 23.21 -21.76
N LYS A 325 -8.30 24.26 -21.54
CA LYS A 325 -8.12 24.87 -20.21
C LYS A 325 -9.42 25.42 -19.61
N ALA A 326 -10.38 25.83 -20.45
CA ALA A 326 -11.65 26.38 -20.00
C ALA A 326 -12.67 25.30 -19.61
N HIS A 327 -12.62 24.11 -20.24
CA HIS A 327 -13.64 23.07 -20.09
C HIS A 327 -13.19 21.88 -19.23
N PHE A 328 -11.90 21.51 -19.28
CA PHE A 328 -11.34 20.44 -18.45
C PHE A 328 -10.79 21.00 -17.16
N ASP A 329 -10.96 20.28 -16.06
CA ASP A 329 -10.53 20.72 -14.72
C ASP A 329 -9.18 20.11 -14.33
N LYS A 330 -8.89 18.89 -14.80
CA LYS A 330 -7.70 18.13 -14.39
C LYS A 330 -7.02 17.42 -15.55
N VAL A 331 -5.69 17.33 -15.48
CA VAL A 331 -4.86 16.44 -16.28
C VAL A 331 -4.06 15.52 -15.37
N GLU A 332 -4.07 14.25 -15.71
CA GLU A 332 -3.35 13.16 -15.06
C GLU A 332 -2.23 12.71 -16.01
N ILE A 333 -1.00 12.69 -15.52
CA ILE A 333 0.18 12.28 -16.30
C ILE A 333 0.83 11.13 -15.55
N CYS A 334 0.97 9.97 -16.21
CA CYS A 334 1.82 8.89 -15.72
C CYS A 334 3.14 8.92 -16.47
N ASN A 335 4.18 9.40 -15.79
CA ASN A 335 5.53 9.42 -16.33
C ASN A 335 6.19 8.06 -16.17
N LEU A 336 6.78 7.57 -17.25
CA LEU A 336 7.52 6.32 -17.24
C LEU A 336 8.75 6.43 -16.33
N THR A 337 9.00 5.40 -15.54
CA THR A 337 10.28 5.27 -14.83
C THR A 337 11.42 5.06 -15.85
N PRO A 338 12.69 5.31 -15.46
CA PRO A 338 13.83 5.07 -16.35
C PRO A 338 13.88 3.64 -16.92
N ASP A 339 13.33 2.67 -16.20
CA ASP A 339 13.25 1.26 -16.63
C ASP A 339 12.32 1.05 -17.84
N ALA A 340 11.38 1.96 -18.08
CA ALA A 340 10.45 1.95 -19.22
C ALA A 340 10.88 2.90 -20.36
N LEU A 341 11.96 3.68 -20.17
CA LEU A 341 12.55 4.58 -21.17
C LEU A 341 13.77 3.93 -21.84
N GLU A 342 14.12 4.37 -23.06
CA GLU A 342 15.29 3.87 -23.80
C GLU A 342 16.61 4.06 -23.04
N GLU A 343 17.62 3.23 -23.35
CA GLU A 343 18.95 3.24 -22.73
C GLU A 343 19.65 4.63 -22.79
N ASP A 344 19.23 5.49 -23.72
CA ASP A 344 19.75 6.85 -23.97
C ASP A 344 19.04 7.98 -23.18
N ALA A 345 18.21 7.67 -22.19
CA ALA A 345 17.59 8.69 -21.34
C ALA A 345 18.65 9.48 -20.56
N ILE A 346 18.79 10.77 -20.90
CA ILE A 346 19.83 11.69 -20.41
C ILE A 346 19.84 11.79 -18.87
N HIS A 347 18.70 11.59 -18.19
CA HIS A 347 18.58 11.62 -16.72
C HIS A 347 17.80 10.40 -16.23
N LYS A 348 18.48 9.50 -15.50
CA LYS A 348 17.85 8.35 -14.82
C LYS A 348 17.53 8.76 -13.39
N TRP A 349 16.27 8.64 -13.00
CA TRP A 349 15.83 8.75 -11.61
C TRP A 349 16.32 7.55 -10.82
N GLU A 350 16.95 7.80 -9.68
CA GLU A 350 17.17 6.77 -8.67
C GLU A 350 15.85 6.55 -7.92
N VAL A 351 15.48 5.28 -7.72
CA VAL A 351 14.21 4.94 -7.08
C VAL A 351 14.49 4.13 -5.84
N THR A 352 13.83 4.46 -4.73
CA THR A 352 13.83 3.63 -3.51
C THR A 352 12.38 3.31 -3.13
N VAL A 353 12.15 2.09 -2.65
CA VAL A 353 10.81 1.59 -2.33
C VAL A 353 10.78 1.10 -0.89
N HIS A 354 9.82 1.61 -0.13
CA HIS A 354 9.54 1.21 1.24
C HIS A 354 8.15 0.59 1.31
N GLN A 355 8.08 -0.62 1.81
CA GLN A 355 6.83 -1.33 2.06
C GLN A 355 6.49 -1.21 3.54
N GLY A 356 5.25 -0.92 3.88
CA GLY A 356 4.83 -0.80 5.28
C GLY A 356 3.34 -1.04 5.48
N SER A 357 2.94 -1.03 6.75
CA SER A 357 1.55 -1.24 7.15
C SER A 357 1.16 -0.26 8.25
N TRP A 358 -0.02 0.33 8.14
CA TRP A 358 -0.73 0.93 9.26
C TRP A 358 -1.58 -0.14 9.91
N VAL A 359 -1.23 -0.48 11.15
CA VAL A 359 -1.87 -1.52 11.95
C VAL A 359 -2.51 -0.88 13.16
N ARG A 360 -3.78 -1.19 13.40
CA ARG A 360 -4.53 -0.64 14.52
C ARG A 360 -3.87 -1.04 15.85
N GLY A 361 -3.69 -0.06 16.74
CA GLY A 361 -3.05 -0.27 18.05
C GLY A 361 -1.53 -0.25 18.03
N SER A 362 -0.87 -0.18 16.87
CA SER A 362 0.59 -0.14 16.77
C SER A 362 1.06 1.01 15.89
N THR A 363 0.88 0.92 14.57
CA THR A 363 1.45 1.86 13.59
C THR A 363 0.41 2.73 12.89
N ALA A 364 -0.89 2.51 13.11
CA ALA A 364 -1.96 3.34 12.57
C ALA A 364 -2.15 4.60 13.42
N GLY A 365 -1.21 5.54 13.30
CA GLY A 365 -1.11 6.74 14.14
C GLY A 365 -1.96 7.92 13.70
N GLY A 366 -2.50 7.91 12.48
CA GLY A 366 -3.23 9.05 11.89
C GLY A 366 -2.31 10.20 11.53
N CYS A 367 -2.86 11.33 11.07
CA CYS A 367 -2.07 12.49 10.65
C CYS A 367 -1.63 13.37 11.84
N ARG A 368 -0.87 14.45 11.55
CA ARG A 368 -0.29 15.36 12.56
C ARG A 368 -1.32 16.07 13.47
N ASN A 369 -2.61 16.04 13.10
CA ASN A 369 -3.69 16.53 13.96
C ASN A 369 -3.85 15.67 15.24
N PHE A 370 -3.45 14.39 15.16
CA PHE A 370 -3.53 13.41 16.23
C PHE A 370 -2.15 13.19 16.86
N LEU A 371 -1.61 14.22 17.51
CA LEU A 371 -0.24 14.21 18.06
C LEU A 371 0.06 13.04 18.98
N ASP A 372 -0.93 12.54 19.72
CA ASP A 372 -0.76 11.47 20.70
C ASP A 372 -0.37 10.14 20.05
N THR A 373 -0.78 9.93 18.79
CA THR A 373 -0.55 8.70 18.03
C THR A 373 0.28 8.92 16.76
N PHE A 374 0.36 10.14 16.22
CA PHE A 374 1.06 10.46 14.96
C PHE A 374 2.49 9.92 14.90
N TRP A 375 3.21 10.04 16.01
CA TRP A 375 4.60 9.61 16.12
C TRP A 375 4.79 8.10 15.93
N THR A 376 3.73 7.28 16.08
CA THR A 376 3.78 5.81 15.94
C THR A 376 3.67 5.32 14.51
N ASN A 377 3.33 6.19 13.55
CA ASN A 377 3.39 5.83 12.14
C ASN A 377 4.81 5.43 11.74
N PRO A 378 4.98 4.57 10.71
CA PRO A 378 6.30 4.25 10.19
C PRO A 378 7.09 5.52 9.85
N GLN A 379 8.39 5.52 10.13
CA GLN A 379 9.25 6.67 9.88
C GLN A 379 10.39 6.25 8.95
N ILE A 380 10.63 7.03 7.90
CA ILE A 380 11.61 6.70 6.87
C ILE A 380 12.62 7.84 6.82
N LYS A 381 13.88 7.55 7.16
CA LYS A 381 14.98 8.49 7.04
C LYS A 381 15.39 8.62 5.57
N LEU A 382 15.53 9.87 5.12
CA LEU A 382 15.91 10.25 3.77
C LEU A 382 17.12 11.20 3.87
N SER A 383 18.28 10.75 3.42
CA SER A 383 19.50 11.56 3.37
C SER A 383 19.77 12.00 1.92
N LEU A 384 19.70 13.32 1.70
CA LEU A 384 19.96 13.98 0.42
C LEU A 384 21.39 14.52 0.43
N THR A 385 22.29 13.95 -0.37
CA THR A 385 23.73 14.24 -0.31
C THR A 385 24.22 15.15 -1.44
N GLU A 386 23.67 15.00 -2.63
CA GLU A 386 24.14 15.68 -3.84
C GLU A 386 23.05 16.59 -4.42
N LYS A 387 23.44 17.82 -4.76
CA LYS A 387 22.57 18.81 -5.41
C LYS A 387 22.36 18.45 -6.89
N ASP A 388 21.24 18.89 -7.45
CA ASP A 388 20.98 18.70 -8.89
C ASP A 388 21.93 19.56 -9.74
N GLU A 389 22.12 19.17 -11.00
CA GLU A 389 23.02 19.90 -11.90
C GLU A 389 22.52 21.32 -12.16
N GLY A 390 23.32 22.31 -11.75
CA GLY A 390 22.99 23.73 -11.90
C GLY A 390 21.94 24.25 -10.92
N GLN A 391 21.62 23.52 -9.86
CA GLN A 391 20.69 23.95 -8.80
C GLN A 391 21.35 23.91 -7.41
N GLU A 392 20.77 24.66 -6.46
CA GLU A 392 21.24 24.69 -5.06
C GLU A 392 20.57 23.63 -4.16
N GLU A 393 19.55 22.95 -4.69
CA GLU A 393 18.67 22.02 -3.99
C GLU A 393 18.72 20.63 -4.65
N CYS A 394 18.19 19.64 -3.93
CA CYS A 394 18.00 18.27 -4.38
C CYS A 394 16.53 18.08 -4.80
N SER A 395 16.28 17.68 -6.04
CA SER A 395 14.93 17.37 -6.52
C SER A 395 14.58 15.91 -6.30
N PHE A 396 13.43 15.68 -5.70
CA PHE A 396 12.88 14.35 -5.53
C PHE A 396 11.34 14.37 -5.59
N LEU A 397 10.75 13.21 -5.84
CA LEU A 397 9.32 12.97 -5.83
C LEU A 397 9.01 11.87 -4.84
N VAL A 398 7.96 12.08 -4.05
CA VAL A 398 7.46 11.08 -3.10
C VAL A 398 6.09 10.64 -3.56
N ALA A 399 5.89 9.32 -3.65
CA ALA A 399 4.65 8.68 -4.08
C ALA A 399 4.22 7.66 -3.02
N LEU A 400 3.13 7.93 -2.30
CA LEU A 400 2.56 7.06 -1.26
C LEU A 400 1.31 6.36 -1.79
N MET A 401 1.38 5.05 -1.98
CA MET A 401 0.29 4.21 -2.49
C MET A 401 -0.27 3.28 -1.41
N GLN A 402 -1.59 3.19 -1.27
CA GLN A 402 -2.26 2.17 -0.44
C GLN A 402 -2.64 0.93 -1.27
N LYS A 403 -2.45 -0.26 -0.70
CA LYS A 403 -2.55 -1.54 -1.44
C LYS A 403 -3.93 -2.17 -1.39
N ASP A 404 -4.24 -2.93 -2.46
CA ASP A 404 -5.36 -3.89 -2.57
C ASP A 404 -6.77 -3.35 -2.28
N ARG A 405 -6.96 -2.04 -2.19
CA ARG A 405 -8.25 -1.45 -1.77
C ARG A 405 -9.42 -1.83 -2.65
N ARG A 406 -9.21 -1.93 -3.97
CA ARG A 406 -10.24 -2.39 -4.93
C ARG A 406 -10.68 -3.82 -4.64
N LYS A 407 -9.73 -4.73 -4.47
CA LYS A 407 -9.98 -6.15 -4.14
C LYS A 407 -10.71 -6.32 -2.82
N LEU A 408 -10.51 -5.39 -1.89
CA LEU A 408 -11.12 -5.42 -0.56
C LEU A 408 -12.49 -4.72 -0.50
N LYS A 409 -12.95 -4.05 -1.56
CA LYS A 409 -14.30 -3.45 -1.63
C LYS A 409 -15.41 -4.47 -1.34
N ARG A 410 -15.24 -5.72 -1.79
CA ARG A 410 -16.19 -6.81 -1.51
C ARG A 410 -16.33 -7.15 0.00
N PHE A 411 -15.36 -6.73 0.81
CA PHE A 411 -15.36 -6.86 2.27
C PHE A 411 -15.69 -5.53 2.97
N GLY A 412 -16.18 -4.53 2.23
CA GLY A 412 -16.54 -3.21 2.76
C GLY A 412 -15.38 -2.24 2.95
N ALA A 413 -14.18 -2.56 2.46
CA ALA A 413 -13.04 -1.64 2.54
C ALA A 413 -13.18 -0.50 1.53
N ASN A 414 -12.89 0.72 1.99
CA ASN A 414 -12.84 1.91 1.15
C ASN A 414 -11.40 2.39 0.96
N VAL A 415 -11.18 3.21 -0.05
CA VAL A 415 -9.92 3.96 -0.23
C VAL A 415 -9.82 4.96 0.92
N LEU A 416 -8.73 4.89 1.68
CA LEU A 416 -8.52 5.78 2.82
C LEU A 416 -7.99 7.13 2.38
N THR A 417 -8.27 8.16 3.17
CA THR A 417 -7.60 9.45 3.04
C THR A 417 -6.15 9.30 3.54
N ILE A 418 -5.17 9.43 2.64
CA ILE A 418 -3.75 9.24 2.95
C ILE A 418 -2.94 10.50 2.62
N GLY A 419 -1.75 10.61 3.21
CA GLY A 419 -0.80 11.68 2.98
C GLY A 419 0.49 11.48 3.78
N TYR A 420 1.42 12.42 3.67
CA TYR A 420 2.70 12.32 4.37
C TYR A 420 3.27 13.68 4.73
N ALA A 421 4.16 13.68 5.72
CA ALA A 421 4.89 14.85 6.18
C ALA A 421 6.39 14.58 6.22
N ILE A 422 7.19 15.60 5.92
CA ILE A 422 8.66 15.54 5.88
C ILE A 422 9.20 16.54 6.91
N TYR A 423 10.02 16.04 7.82
CA TYR A 423 10.68 16.81 8.88
C TYR A 423 12.19 16.79 8.68
N GLU A 424 12.89 17.80 9.19
CA GLU A 424 14.35 17.75 9.30
C GLU A 424 14.73 16.76 10.41
N CYS A 425 15.64 15.83 10.10
CA CYS A 425 16.05 14.79 11.03
C CYS A 425 17.09 15.35 12.01
N PRO A 426 16.95 15.14 13.33
CA PRO A 426 18.09 15.32 14.23
C PRO A 426 19.14 14.23 13.97
N ASP A 427 20.41 14.46 14.32
CA ASP A 427 21.51 13.47 14.24
C ASP A 427 21.30 12.27 15.19
N LYS A 428 20.23 11.51 14.99
CA LYS A 428 19.82 10.33 15.75
C LYS A 428 19.27 9.29 14.80
N ASP A 429 19.77 8.06 14.93
CA ASP A 429 19.33 6.89 14.15
C ASP A 429 18.24 6.08 14.91
N GLU A 430 17.36 6.76 15.64
CA GLU A 430 16.28 6.15 16.41
C GLU A 430 14.91 6.66 15.98
N HIS A 431 13.89 5.82 16.16
CA HIS A 431 12.49 6.17 15.95
C HIS A 431 12.11 7.38 16.81
N LEU A 432 11.67 8.46 16.18
CA LEU A 432 11.36 9.73 16.84
C LEU A 432 10.08 9.60 17.67
N ASN A 433 10.07 10.25 18.83
CA ASN A 433 8.96 10.18 19.78
C ASN A 433 7.98 11.37 19.62
N LYS A 434 6.91 11.33 20.41
CA LYS A 434 5.88 12.37 20.47
C LYS A 434 6.43 13.79 20.65
N ASP A 435 7.42 13.96 21.52
CA ASP A 435 7.95 15.29 21.85
C ASP A 435 8.66 15.94 20.67
N PHE A 436 9.36 15.16 19.85
CA PHE A 436 9.95 15.68 18.62
C PHE A 436 8.90 16.40 17.74
N PHE A 437 7.81 15.70 17.40
CA PHE A 437 6.77 16.25 16.52
C PHE A 437 5.93 17.35 17.17
N ARG A 438 5.94 17.46 18.50
CA ARG A 438 5.32 18.56 19.26
C ARG A 438 6.09 19.86 19.06
N TYR A 439 7.42 19.81 19.06
CA TYR A 439 8.28 21.00 19.04
C TYR A 439 8.88 21.35 17.68
N HIS A 440 8.78 20.47 16.68
CA HIS A 440 9.34 20.70 15.34
C HIS A 440 8.22 20.80 14.29
N ALA A 441 8.36 21.76 13.37
CA ALA A 441 7.46 21.94 12.24
C ALA A 441 7.90 21.09 11.04
N SER A 442 6.95 20.64 10.23
CA SER A 442 7.26 19.94 8.98
C SER A 442 7.93 20.90 8.00
N ARG A 443 9.02 20.45 7.36
CA ARG A 443 9.70 21.20 6.29
C ARG A 443 8.92 21.16 4.98
N ALA A 444 8.32 20.02 4.69
CA ALA A 444 7.45 19.79 3.54
C ALA A 444 6.37 18.77 3.91
N ARG A 445 5.33 18.65 3.09
CA ARG A 445 4.23 17.70 3.24
C ARG A 445 3.51 17.51 1.92
N SER A 446 2.75 16.43 1.79
CA SER A 446 1.81 16.30 0.68
C SER A 446 0.85 17.51 0.67
N LYS A 447 0.47 17.99 -0.52
CA LYS A 447 -0.37 19.21 -0.65
C LYS A 447 -1.69 19.08 0.09
N THR A 448 -2.29 17.89 0.00
CA THR A 448 -3.53 17.54 0.69
C THR A 448 -3.48 16.09 1.16
N PHE A 449 -4.29 15.78 2.17
CA PHE A 449 -4.68 14.41 2.49
C PHE A 449 -5.92 14.10 1.69
N ILE A 450 -5.86 13.08 0.83
CA ILE A 450 -6.93 12.77 -0.13
C ILE A 450 -7.15 11.27 -0.22
N ASN A 451 -8.39 10.88 -0.48
CA ASN A 451 -8.83 9.49 -0.62
C ASN A 451 -8.57 8.95 -2.04
N LEU A 452 -7.31 9.00 -2.47
CA LEU A 452 -6.83 8.39 -3.70
C LEU A 452 -5.99 7.14 -3.40
N ARG A 453 -5.84 6.28 -4.42
CA ARG A 453 -4.96 5.11 -4.31
C ARG A 453 -3.51 5.50 -4.05
N GLU A 454 -3.03 6.54 -4.72
CA GLU A 454 -1.71 7.12 -4.53
C GLU A 454 -1.80 8.64 -4.34
N VAL A 455 -0.93 9.18 -3.47
CA VAL A 455 -0.67 10.61 -3.34
C VAL A 455 0.79 10.87 -3.66
N SER A 456 1.05 11.72 -4.65
CA SER A 456 2.38 12.04 -5.13
C SER A 456 2.61 13.55 -5.22
N ASP A 457 3.79 14.01 -4.80
CA ASP A 457 4.21 15.40 -4.90
C ASP A 457 5.72 15.50 -5.15
N ARG A 458 6.12 16.55 -5.86
CA ARG A 458 7.50 16.85 -6.22
C ARG A 458 8.06 17.90 -5.26
N PHE A 459 9.25 17.67 -4.74
CA PHE A 459 9.90 18.50 -3.73
C PHE A 459 11.29 18.93 -4.18
N LYS A 460 11.71 20.08 -3.66
CA LYS A 460 13.10 20.54 -3.66
C LYS A 460 13.46 20.90 -2.25
N LEU A 461 14.52 20.29 -1.74
CA LEU A 461 15.05 20.56 -0.41
C LEU A 461 16.57 20.69 -0.48
N PRO A 462 17.21 21.48 0.39
CA PRO A 462 18.67 21.51 0.45
C PRO A 462 19.23 20.13 0.85
N PRO A 463 20.52 19.85 0.59
CA PRO A 463 21.18 18.68 1.12
C PRO A 463 21.06 18.61 2.64
N GLY A 464 20.75 17.43 3.17
CA GLY A 464 20.47 17.23 4.58
C GLY A 464 19.78 15.90 4.88
N GLU A 465 19.50 15.67 6.15
CA GLU A 465 18.77 14.50 6.63
C GLU A 465 17.32 14.85 6.95
N TYR A 466 16.40 14.03 6.48
CA TYR A 466 14.97 14.22 6.62
C TYR A 466 14.30 12.95 7.13
N ILE A 467 13.13 13.11 7.76
CA ILE A 467 12.27 12.01 8.18
C ILE A 467 10.91 12.18 7.51
N LEU A 468 10.50 11.14 6.80
CA LEU A 468 9.24 11.05 6.09
C LEU A 468 8.27 10.16 6.86
N ILE A 469 7.10 10.69 7.14
CA ILE A 469 6.04 10.04 7.92
C ILE A 469 4.82 9.79 7.02
N PRO A 470 4.67 8.60 6.42
CA PRO A 470 3.44 8.21 5.73
C PRO A 470 2.32 7.88 6.74
N SER A 471 1.12 8.44 6.53
CA SER A 471 -0.01 8.24 7.43
C SER A 471 -1.35 8.27 6.71
N THR A 472 -2.34 7.62 7.33
CA THR A 472 -3.76 7.91 7.07
C THR A 472 -4.15 9.23 7.74
N PHE A 473 -5.27 9.82 7.33
CA PHE A 473 -5.77 11.04 7.96
C PHE A 473 -6.22 10.76 9.41
N GLU A 474 -7.15 9.81 9.57
CA GLU A 474 -7.63 9.37 10.88
C GLU A 474 -6.73 8.27 11.46
N PRO A 475 -6.57 8.21 12.80
CA PRO A 475 -5.88 7.11 13.46
C PRO A 475 -6.67 5.80 13.35
N HIS A 476 -6.03 4.68 13.71
CA HIS A 476 -6.64 3.34 13.78
C HIS A 476 -7.14 2.75 12.44
N GLN A 477 -6.93 3.44 11.32
CA GLN A 477 -7.25 2.90 10.00
C GLN A 477 -6.15 1.97 9.51
N GLU A 478 -6.55 0.78 9.03
CA GLU A 478 -5.62 -0.27 8.66
C GLU A 478 -5.41 -0.35 7.14
N ALA A 479 -4.15 -0.36 6.71
CA ALA A 479 -3.76 -0.60 5.32
C ALA A 479 -2.33 -1.09 5.23
N ASP A 480 -2.03 -1.82 4.17
CA ASP A 480 -0.68 -1.88 3.64
C ASP A 480 -0.45 -0.71 2.68
N PHE A 481 0.78 -0.20 2.64
CA PHE A 481 1.20 0.85 1.73
C PHE A 481 2.56 0.55 1.09
N CYS A 482 2.83 1.24 -0.01
CA CYS A 482 4.10 1.31 -0.71
C CYS A 482 4.47 2.79 -0.87
N LEU A 483 5.64 3.18 -0.37
CA LEU A 483 6.20 4.51 -0.57
C LEU A 483 7.36 4.42 -1.56
N ARG A 484 7.27 5.16 -2.65
CA ARG A 484 8.30 5.26 -3.68
C ARG A 484 8.92 6.65 -3.62
N ILE A 485 10.24 6.73 -3.57
CA ILE A 485 11.00 7.98 -3.60
C ILE A 485 11.86 7.97 -4.86
N PHE A 486 11.63 8.94 -5.73
CA PHE A 486 12.36 9.16 -6.97
C PHE A 486 13.27 10.36 -6.78
N SER A 487 14.58 10.21 -6.88
CA SER A 487 15.54 11.32 -6.75
C SER A 487 16.42 11.45 -7.98
N GLU A 488 16.78 12.69 -8.35
CA GLU A 488 17.63 12.93 -9.52
C GLU A 488 19.07 12.45 -9.30
N LYS A 489 19.59 12.68 -8.09
CA LYS A 489 20.83 12.10 -7.59
C LYS A 489 20.52 11.04 -6.54
N LYS A 490 21.47 10.14 -6.28
CA LYS A 490 21.27 9.03 -5.34
C LYS A 490 20.90 9.54 -3.94
N ALA A 491 19.69 9.21 -3.50
CA ALA A 491 19.26 9.44 -2.12
C ALA A 491 19.46 8.16 -1.30
N ILE A 492 19.90 8.29 -0.05
CA ILE A 492 20.04 7.16 0.87
C ILE A 492 18.78 7.13 1.75
N THR A 493 18.09 5.99 1.78
CA THR A 493 16.89 5.82 2.59
C THR A 493 17.03 4.68 3.59
N ARG A 494 16.36 4.80 4.74
CA ARG A 494 16.35 3.78 5.81
C ARG A 494 15.04 3.79 6.58
N ASP A 495 14.45 2.62 6.79
CA ASP A 495 13.30 2.46 7.69
C ASP A 495 13.75 2.56 9.15
N MET A 496 13.09 3.42 9.94
CA MET A 496 13.43 3.70 11.33
C MET A 496 12.60 2.83 12.28
N ASP A 497 12.59 1.51 12.08
CA ASP A 497 11.78 0.61 12.91
C ASP A 497 12.41 0.28 14.28
N GLY A 498 13.62 0.78 14.54
CA GLY A 498 14.41 0.47 15.73
C GLY A 498 14.95 -0.96 15.71
N ASN A 499 16.23 -1.14 16.04
CA ASN A 499 16.77 -2.48 16.24
C ASN A 499 16.16 -3.11 17.49
N VAL A 500 15.96 -4.43 17.46
CA VAL A 500 15.61 -5.18 18.67
C VAL A 500 16.84 -5.16 19.57
N ASP A 501 16.71 -4.52 20.73
CA ASP A 501 17.75 -4.45 21.74
C ASP A 501 17.13 -4.66 23.12
N ILE A 502 17.82 -5.46 23.93
CA ILE A 502 17.31 -5.89 25.24
C ILE A 502 18.40 -5.61 26.26
N ASP A 503 18.22 -4.51 26.98
CA ASP A 503 19.09 -4.06 28.06
C ASP A 503 18.44 -4.41 29.41
N LEU A 504 18.69 -5.64 29.86
CA LEU A 504 18.22 -6.12 31.15
C LEU A 504 19.39 -6.09 32.15
N PRO A 505 19.19 -5.51 33.35
CA PRO A 505 20.21 -5.56 34.39
C PRO A 505 20.52 -7.02 34.77
N GLU A 506 21.81 -7.29 35.00
CA GLU A 506 22.23 -8.56 35.58
C GLU A 506 21.53 -8.76 36.93
N PRO A 507 21.09 -9.99 37.25
CA PRO A 507 20.51 -10.26 38.55
C PRO A 507 21.54 -9.92 39.63
N PRO A 508 21.15 -9.20 40.70
CA PRO A 508 22.07 -8.86 41.77
C PRO A 508 22.65 -10.15 42.35
N LYS A 509 23.99 -10.21 42.46
CA LYS A 509 24.64 -11.33 43.16
C LYS A 509 24.19 -11.31 44.61
N PRO A 510 23.83 -12.46 45.21
CA PRO A 510 23.47 -12.53 46.62
C PRO A 510 24.68 -12.04 47.42
N THR A 511 24.58 -10.83 47.93
CA THR A 511 25.59 -10.23 48.81
C THR A 511 24.91 -10.17 50.16
N PRO A 512 25.44 -10.83 51.21
CA PRO A 512 24.85 -10.74 52.53
C PRO A 512 24.90 -9.27 52.97
N PRO A 513 23.76 -8.62 53.29
CA PRO A 513 23.82 -7.31 53.90
C PRO A 513 24.42 -7.45 55.30
N ASP A 514 25.33 -6.56 55.67
CA ASP A 514 25.95 -6.58 57.01
C ASP A 514 24.90 -6.32 58.12
N GLN A 515 23.76 -5.69 57.81
CA GLN A 515 22.56 -5.55 58.67
C GLN A 515 21.27 -5.43 57.83
N GLU A 516 20.24 -6.21 58.15
CA GLU A 516 18.90 -6.05 57.55
C GLU A 516 18.26 -4.71 57.97
N THR A 517 17.71 -3.99 56.99
CA THR A 517 16.93 -2.77 57.21
C THR A 517 15.57 -3.06 57.85
N GLU A 518 14.96 -2.06 58.50
CA GLU A 518 13.61 -2.23 59.09
C GLU A 518 12.53 -2.61 58.05
N GLU A 519 12.69 -2.18 56.80
CA GLU A 519 11.81 -2.60 55.70
C GLU A 519 12.00 -4.06 55.31
N GLU A 520 13.26 -4.54 55.29
CA GLU A 520 13.56 -5.96 55.02
C GLU A 520 13.04 -6.87 56.11
N GLN A 521 13.10 -6.46 57.39
CA GLN A 521 12.52 -7.23 58.49
C GLN A 521 11.00 -7.37 58.37
N ARG A 522 10.30 -6.28 58.01
CA ARG A 522 8.85 -6.33 57.76
C ARG A 522 8.50 -7.16 56.53
N PHE A 523 9.34 -7.11 55.51
CA PHE A 523 9.16 -7.91 54.29
C PHE A 523 9.42 -9.39 54.54
N ARG A 524 10.42 -9.74 55.36
CA ARG A 524 10.69 -11.10 55.82
C ARG A 524 9.54 -11.66 56.64
N ALA A 525 8.98 -10.88 57.55
CA ALA A 525 7.78 -11.29 58.30
C ALA A 525 6.56 -11.54 57.38
N LEU A 526 6.40 -10.75 56.32
CA LEU A 526 5.37 -10.98 55.31
C LEU A 526 5.63 -12.27 54.52
N PHE A 527 6.88 -12.52 54.12
CA PHE A 527 7.27 -13.75 53.44
C PHE A 527 7.01 -14.98 54.32
N GLU A 528 7.44 -14.97 55.58
CA GLU A 528 7.20 -16.06 56.54
C GLU A 528 5.71 -16.35 56.71
N GLN A 529 4.86 -15.31 56.70
CA GLN A 529 3.41 -15.49 56.77
C GLN A 529 2.82 -16.15 55.50
N VAL A 530 3.43 -15.93 54.34
CA VAL A 530 2.97 -16.44 53.05
C VAL A 530 3.52 -17.83 52.75
N ALA A 531 4.80 -18.07 53.07
CA ALA A 531 5.55 -19.28 52.77
C ALA A 531 5.36 -20.41 53.80
N GLY A 532 4.68 -20.15 54.92
CA GLY A 532 4.36 -21.17 55.91
C GLY A 532 5.58 -21.86 56.53
N GLU A 533 5.46 -23.16 56.82
CA GLU A 533 6.48 -23.93 57.54
C GLU A 533 7.66 -24.37 56.65
N ASP A 534 7.46 -24.51 55.34
CA ASP A 534 8.49 -24.94 54.39
C ASP A 534 9.36 -23.77 53.88
N MET A 535 9.02 -22.52 54.21
CA MET A 535 9.79 -21.32 53.89
C MET A 535 10.04 -21.14 52.38
N GLU A 536 9.14 -21.69 51.55
CA GLU A 536 9.14 -21.60 50.10
C GLU A 536 7.74 -21.20 49.63
N VAL A 537 7.63 -20.23 48.71
CA VAL A 537 6.32 -19.78 48.21
C VAL A 537 5.92 -20.56 46.96
N THR A 538 4.77 -21.23 47.02
CA THR A 538 4.13 -21.94 45.90
C THR A 538 3.38 -21.00 44.95
N ALA A 539 2.98 -21.51 43.78
CA ALA A 539 2.20 -20.73 42.82
C ALA A 539 0.83 -20.29 43.37
N GLU A 540 0.19 -21.14 44.17
CA GLU A 540 -1.10 -20.90 44.82
C GLU A 540 -0.99 -19.80 45.90
N GLU A 541 0.07 -19.84 46.71
CA GLU A 541 0.36 -18.82 47.73
C GLU A 541 0.72 -17.48 47.08
N LEU A 542 1.51 -17.52 46.01
CA LEU A 542 1.86 -16.34 45.21
C LEU A 542 0.60 -15.71 44.58
N GLU A 543 -0.31 -16.52 44.04
CA GLU A 543 -1.59 -16.07 43.51
C GLU A 543 -2.41 -15.35 44.59
N TYR A 544 -2.51 -15.94 45.77
CA TYR A 544 -3.26 -15.37 46.89
C TYR A 544 -2.69 -14.01 47.31
N VAL A 545 -1.37 -13.93 47.58
CA VAL A 545 -0.75 -12.69 48.08
C VAL A 545 -0.78 -11.57 47.04
N LEU A 546 -0.47 -11.86 45.77
CA LEU A 546 -0.43 -10.85 44.72
C LEU A 546 -1.83 -10.30 44.43
N ASN A 547 -2.85 -11.17 44.35
CA ASN A 547 -4.22 -10.71 44.18
C ASN A 547 -4.69 -9.84 45.36
N ALA A 548 -4.34 -10.22 46.60
CA ALA A 548 -4.70 -9.44 47.79
C ALA A 548 -4.03 -8.05 47.83
N VAL A 549 -2.82 -7.93 47.29
CA VAL A 549 -2.05 -6.67 47.25
C VAL A 549 -2.50 -5.78 46.10
N LEU A 550 -2.63 -6.34 44.90
CA LEU A 550 -2.98 -5.59 43.69
C LEU A 550 -4.42 -5.10 43.71
N GLN A 551 -5.37 -5.88 44.24
CA GLN A 551 -6.77 -5.44 44.40
C GLN A 551 -6.93 -4.23 45.34
N LYS A 552 -5.98 -3.98 46.25
CA LYS A 552 -6.01 -2.81 47.13
C LYS A 552 -5.53 -1.53 46.46
N LYS A 553 -4.84 -1.62 45.31
CA LYS A 553 -4.36 -0.45 44.57
C LYS A 553 -5.47 0.11 43.68
N LYS A 554 -6.12 1.19 44.14
CA LYS A 554 -7.24 1.83 43.42
C LYS A 554 -6.86 2.51 42.11
N ASP A 555 -5.59 2.88 41.97
CA ASP A 555 -5.08 3.59 40.79
C ASP A 555 -4.75 2.63 39.63
N ILE A 556 -5.05 1.33 39.78
CA ILE A 556 -4.76 0.30 38.78
C ILE A 556 -6.04 -0.49 38.53
N LYS A 557 -6.42 -0.62 37.27
CA LYS A 557 -7.46 -1.57 36.88
C LYS A 557 -6.83 -2.96 36.84
N PHE A 558 -7.31 -3.81 37.74
CA PHE A 558 -6.77 -5.15 37.94
C PHE A 558 -7.93 -6.13 38.08
N LYS A 559 -7.94 -7.17 37.25
CA LYS A 559 -8.94 -8.25 37.34
C LYS A 559 -8.49 -9.27 38.38
N ARG A 560 -7.51 -10.09 38.01
CA ARG A 560 -6.95 -11.16 38.83
C ARG A 560 -5.73 -11.75 38.12
N LEU A 561 -4.67 -12.04 38.87
CA LEU A 561 -3.61 -12.92 38.38
C LEU A 561 -4.08 -14.36 38.43
N SER A 562 -3.88 -15.09 37.33
CA SER A 562 -4.16 -16.51 37.25
C SER A 562 -3.03 -17.34 37.86
N LEU A 563 -3.33 -18.58 38.27
CA LEU A 563 -2.31 -19.54 38.68
C LEU A 563 -1.21 -19.73 37.63
N ILE A 564 -1.56 -19.66 36.34
CA ILE A 564 -0.60 -19.77 35.23
C ILE A 564 0.35 -18.56 35.22
N SER A 565 -0.16 -17.36 35.45
CA SER A 565 0.66 -16.14 35.58
C SER A 565 1.68 -16.27 36.71
N CYS A 566 1.25 -16.80 37.86
CA CYS A 566 2.13 -17.08 39.00
C CYS A 566 3.18 -18.14 38.68
N LYS A 567 2.83 -19.21 37.96
CA LYS A 567 3.80 -20.22 37.47
C LYS A 567 4.84 -19.61 36.52
N ASN A 568 4.44 -18.70 35.63
CA ASN A 568 5.36 -18.01 34.73
C ASN A 568 6.31 -17.07 35.50
N ILE A 569 5.82 -16.40 36.55
CA ILE A 569 6.65 -15.60 37.45
C ILE A 569 7.68 -16.48 38.15
N ILE A 570 7.24 -17.62 38.70
CA ILE A 570 8.14 -18.58 39.35
C ILE A 570 9.20 -19.06 38.34
N SER A 571 8.80 -19.45 37.14
CA SER A 571 9.74 -19.89 36.10
C SER A 571 10.79 -18.83 35.72
N LEU A 572 10.49 -17.54 35.86
CA LEU A 572 11.45 -16.46 35.61
C LEU A 572 12.44 -16.29 36.79
N MET A 573 11.99 -16.57 38.00
CA MET A 573 12.67 -16.19 39.26
C MET A 573 13.35 -17.37 39.96
N ASP A 574 12.89 -18.60 39.73
CA ASP A 574 13.38 -19.85 40.30
C ASP A 574 14.75 -20.20 39.71
N THR A 575 15.78 -19.67 40.34
CA THR A 575 17.18 -19.99 40.04
C THR A 575 17.62 -21.31 40.68
N SER A 576 16.90 -21.77 41.71
CA SER A 576 17.16 -23.01 42.44
C SER A 576 16.71 -24.27 41.68
N GLY A 577 15.71 -24.14 40.80
CA GLY A 577 15.09 -25.22 40.04
C GLY A 577 14.13 -26.09 40.85
N ASN A 578 13.65 -25.63 42.02
CA ASN A 578 12.73 -26.38 42.88
C ASN A 578 11.24 -26.17 42.54
N GLY A 579 10.92 -25.27 41.61
CA GLY A 579 9.56 -24.93 41.19
C GLY A 579 8.80 -24.04 42.19
N LYS A 580 9.49 -23.41 43.14
CA LYS A 580 8.96 -22.49 44.16
C LYS A 580 9.85 -21.25 44.26
N LEU A 581 9.52 -20.32 45.17
CA LEU A 581 10.36 -19.14 45.45
C LEU A 581 10.92 -19.17 46.86
N GLU A 582 12.25 -19.11 46.95
CA GLU A 582 12.95 -18.83 48.20
C GLU A 582 12.87 -17.32 48.55
N PHE A 583 13.28 -16.95 49.77
CA PHE A 583 13.17 -15.56 50.25
C PHE A 583 13.91 -14.55 49.34
N ASP A 584 15.12 -14.88 48.91
CA ASP A 584 15.94 -13.99 48.07
C ASP A 584 15.32 -13.82 46.68
N GLU A 585 14.79 -14.90 46.09
CA GLU A 585 14.10 -14.88 44.80
C GLU A 585 12.81 -14.06 44.89
N PHE A 586 12.01 -14.28 45.94
CA PHE A 586 10.78 -13.54 46.20
C PHE A 586 11.05 -12.03 46.39
N LYS A 587 12.14 -11.67 47.08
CA LYS A 587 12.57 -10.28 47.26
C LYS A 587 12.92 -9.61 45.94
N VAL A 588 13.74 -10.25 45.11
CA VAL A 588 14.10 -9.71 43.79
C VAL A 588 12.86 -9.53 42.91
N PHE A 589 11.94 -10.51 42.93
CA PHE A 589 10.68 -10.39 42.20
C PHE A 589 9.84 -9.21 42.71
N TRP A 590 9.74 -9.04 44.03
CA TRP A 590 8.92 -7.99 44.62
C TRP A 590 9.42 -6.58 44.26
N ASP A 591 10.73 -6.38 44.22
CA ASP A 591 11.31 -5.12 43.80
C ASP A 591 11.11 -4.86 42.30
N LYS A 592 11.19 -5.89 41.46
CA LYS A 592 10.78 -5.81 40.04
C LYS A 592 9.31 -5.43 39.90
N LEU A 593 8.43 -6.06 40.67
CA LEU A 593 6.99 -5.77 40.66
C LEU A 593 6.72 -4.31 41.02
N LYS A 594 7.39 -3.75 42.04
CA LYS A 594 7.30 -2.32 42.38
C LYS A 594 7.74 -1.43 41.20
N GLN A 595 8.86 -1.76 40.56
CA GLN A 595 9.36 -1.00 39.40
C GLN A 595 8.36 -1.04 38.24
N TRP A 596 7.81 -2.21 37.92
CA TRP A 596 6.82 -2.37 36.86
C TRP A 596 5.50 -1.67 37.16
N ILE A 597 5.04 -1.67 38.42
CA ILE A 597 3.88 -0.87 38.84
C ILE A 597 4.14 0.62 38.62
N ASN A 598 5.30 1.13 39.06
CA ASN A 598 5.65 2.54 38.89
C ASN A 598 5.76 2.92 37.41
N LEU A 599 6.27 2.01 36.58
CA LEU A 599 6.36 2.21 35.15
C LEU A 599 4.96 2.23 34.51
N PHE A 600 4.08 1.29 34.86
CA PHE A 600 2.69 1.29 34.39
C PHE A 600 1.98 2.61 34.73
N LEU A 601 2.03 3.03 35.99
CA LEU A 601 1.40 4.28 36.46
C LEU A 601 2.01 5.53 35.83
N ARG A 602 3.30 5.50 35.45
CA ARG A 602 3.96 6.62 34.79
C ARG A 602 3.46 6.81 33.35
N PHE A 603 3.12 5.73 32.67
CA PHE A 603 2.68 5.74 31.28
C PHE A 603 1.15 5.74 31.13
N ASP A 604 0.38 5.46 32.20
CA ASP A 604 -1.06 5.73 32.30
C ASP A 604 -1.34 7.24 32.42
N ALA A 605 -1.20 7.96 31.31
CA ALA A 605 -1.29 9.42 31.27
C ALA A 605 -2.70 9.95 31.58
N ASP A 606 -3.73 9.18 31.23
CA ASP A 606 -5.14 9.55 31.45
C ASP A 606 -5.68 9.06 32.80
N LYS A 607 -4.89 8.31 33.57
CA LYS A 607 -5.23 7.74 34.87
C LYS A 607 -6.46 6.84 34.78
N SER A 608 -6.63 6.17 33.65
CA SER A 608 -7.70 5.20 33.42
C SER A 608 -7.50 3.93 34.25
N GLY A 609 -6.29 3.71 34.77
CA GLY A 609 -5.87 2.44 35.37
C GLY A 609 -5.53 1.38 34.32
N THR A 610 -5.49 1.75 33.04
CA THR A 610 -5.15 0.91 31.89
C THR A 610 -4.07 1.58 31.05
N MET A 611 -3.35 0.81 30.23
CA MET A 611 -2.33 1.33 29.32
C MET A 611 -2.78 1.22 27.87
N SER A 612 -2.70 2.31 27.12
CA SER A 612 -2.96 2.27 25.68
C SER A 612 -1.85 1.52 24.95
N THR A 613 -2.21 0.73 23.94
CA THR A 613 -1.21 0.02 23.12
C THR A 613 -0.23 0.97 22.41
N TYR A 614 -0.61 2.23 22.19
CA TYR A 614 0.27 3.26 21.61
C TYR A 614 1.34 3.77 22.59
N GLU A 615 1.12 3.60 23.90
CA GLU A 615 2.09 3.94 24.97
C GLU A 615 3.03 2.78 25.28
N LEU A 616 2.63 1.55 24.90
CA LEU A 616 3.33 0.32 25.18
C LEU A 616 4.78 0.33 24.66
N ARG A 617 5.03 0.91 23.47
CA ARG A 617 6.40 1.02 22.93
C ARG A 617 7.34 1.77 23.89
N THR A 618 6.88 2.91 24.41
CA THR A 618 7.67 3.71 25.35
C THR A 618 7.79 3.06 26.71
N ALA A 619 6.74 2.38 27.18
CA ALA A 619 6.76 1.62 28.42
C ALA A 619 7.77 0.47 28.36
N LEU A 620 7.74 -0.33 27.29
CA LEU A 620 8.68 -1.43 27.07
C LEU A 620 10.12 -0.94 26.93
N LYS A 621 10.36 0.16 26.19
CA LYS A 621 11.69 0.76 26.10
C LYS A 621 12.21 1.21 27.47
N ALA A 622 11.35 1.82 28.30
CA ALA A 622 11.70 2.20 29.66
C ALA A 622 11.93 1.00 30.61
N ALA A 623 11.37 -0.16 30.28
CA ALA A 623 11.61 -1.43 30.98
C ALA A 623 12.83 -2.20 30.45
N GLY A 624 13.58 -1.65 29.47
CA GLY A 624 14.77 -2.28 28.90
C GLY A 624 14.54 -3.07 27.60
N PHE A 625 13.33 -3.02 27.04
CA PHE A 625 12.95 -3.74 25.82
C PHE A 625 12.72 -2.77 24.66
N GLN A 626 13.71 -2.63 23.78
CA GLN A 626 13.52 -1.97 22.50
C GLN A 626 13.09 -3.00 21.46
N LEU A 627 11.86 -2.88 20.97
CA LEU A 627 11.25 -3.86 20.05
C LEU A 627 10.89 -3.21 18.72
N SER A 628 10.94 -4.03 17.66
CA SER A 628 10.43 -3.67 16.32
C SER A 628 8.90 -3.52 16.33
N SER A 629 8.34 -2.82 15.33
CA SER A 629 6.88 -2.68 15.24
C SER A 629 6.18 -4.03 15.04
N HIS A 630 6.83 -5.01 14.40
CA HIS A 630 6.31 -6.37 14.25
C HIS A 630 6.07 -7.04 15.61
N LEU A 631 7.10 -7.03 16.47
CA LEU A 631 7.02 -7.65 17.79
C LEU A 631 5.99 -6.93 18.67
N LEU A 632 5.93 -5.59 18.58
CA LEU A 632 4.90 -4.82 19.27
C LEU A 632 3.49 -5.21 18.82
N GLN A 633 3.26 -5.42 17.53
CA GLN A 633 1.96 -5.91 17.06
C GLN A 633 1.62 -7.29 17.66
N LEU A 634 2.57 -8.23 17.69
CA LEU A 634 2.33 -9.55 18.28
C LEU A 634 1.98 -9.46 19.77
N ILE A 635 2.60 -8.54 20.49
CA ILE A 635 2.28 -8.26 21.89
C ILE A 635 0.86 -7.69 22.01
N VAL A 636 0.52 -6.68 21.20
CA VAL A 636 -0.83 -6.09 21.18
C VAL A 636 -1.90 -7.14 20.88
N LEU A 637 -1.69 -8.00 19.88
CA LEU A 637 -2.61 -9.08 19.52
C LEU A 637 -2.82 -10.10 20.64
N ARG A 638 -1.83 -10.28 21.52
CA ARG A 638 -1.87 -11.28 22.59
C ARG A 638 -2.42 -10.75 23.90
N TYR A 639 -2.13 -9.49 24.23
CA TYR A 639 -2.32 -8.94 25.56
C TYR A 639 -3.28 -7.76 25.63
N ALA A 640 -3.63 -7.11 24.50
CA ALA A 640 -4.59 -6.01 24.52
C ALA A 640 -6.03 -6.50 24.37
N ASP A 641 -6.98 -5.76 24.95
CA ASP A 641 -8.41 -5.99 24.78
C ASP A 641 -8.97 -5.44 23.45
N GLU A 642 -10.30 -5.53 23.26
CA GLU A 642 -10.97 -5.05 22.04
C GLU A 642 -10.89 -3.52 21.88
N GLU A 643 -10.70 -2.81 22.99
CA GLU A 643 -10.49 -1.37 23.09
C GLU A 643 -9.01 -0.94 22.95
N LEU A 644 -8.10 -1.90 22.70
CA LEU A 644 -6.65 -1.68 22.58
C LEU A 644 -6.04 -1.10 23.86
N GLN A 645 -6.54 -1.56 25.00
CA GLN A 645 -6.02 -1.28 26.32
C GLN A 645 -5.40 -2.53 26.93
N LEU A 646 -4.41 -2.33 27.79
CA LEU A 646 -3.82 -3.37 28.62
C LEU A 646 -4.13 -3.08 30.09
N ASP A 647 -4.75 -4.05 30.75
CA ASP A 647 -4.86 -4.08 32.20
C ASP A 647 -3.48 -4.39 32.80
N PHE A 648 -3.29 -4.15 34.11
CA PHE A 648 -1.99 -4.39 34.73
C PHE A 648 -1.58 -5.86 34.73
N ASP A 649 -2.52 -6.80 34.87
CA ASP A 649 -2.20 -8.23 34.80
C ASP A 649 -1.70 -8.64 33.42
N ASP A 650 -2.28 -8.12 32.33
CA ASP A 650 -1.79 -8.38 30.97
C ASP A 650 -0.41 -7.77 30.74
N PHE A 651 -0.20 -6.53 31.21
CA PHE A 651 1.10 -5.87 31.16
C PHE A 651 2.19 -6.63 31.92
N LEU A 652 1.87 -7.12 33.14
CA LEU A 652 2.79 -7.92 33.95
C LEU A 652 3.13 -9.25 33.27
N ASN A 653 2.12 -9.97 32.76
CA ASN A 653 2.34 -11.22 32.04
C ASN A 653 3.17 -11.02 30.76
N CYS A 654 3.01 -9.88 30.08
CA CYS A 654 3.83 -9.50 28.93
C CYS A 654 5.30 -9.32 29.32
N LEU A 655 5.58 -8.51 30.35
CA LEU A 655 6.95 -8.27 30.83
C LEU A 655 7.64 -9.53 31.33
N VAL A 656 6.94 -10.36 32.12
CA VAL A 656 7.48 -11.65 32.62
C VAL A 656 7.86 -12.57 31.46
N ARG A 657 6.98 -12.70 30.45
CA ARG A 657 7.25 -13.54 29.27
C ARG A 657 8.40 -13.00 28.43
N LEU A 658 8.44 -11.69 28.20
CA LEU A 658 9.52 -11.03 27.46
C LEU A 658 10.86 -11.19 28.19
N GLU A 659 10.89 -10.98 29.50
CA GLU A 659 12.12 -11.13 30.29
C GLU A 659 12.60 -12.58 30.27
N ASN A 660 11.71 -13.55 30.49
CA ASN A 660 12.07 -14.97 30.48
C ASN A 660 12.65 -15.39 29.11
N ALA A 661 11.94 -15.06 28.02
CA ALA A 661 12.41 -15.34 26.67
C ALA A 661 13.76 -14.69 26.36
N SER A 662 13.95 -13.44 26.80
CA SER A 662 15.19 -12.68 26.59
C SER A 662 16.36 -13.28 27.36
N ARG A 663 16.17 -13.64 28.63
CA ARG A 663 17.21 -14.24 29.47
C ARG A 663 17.62 -15.61 28.95
N VAL A 664 16.67 -16.44 28.53
CA VAL A 664 16.98 -17.74 27.92
C VAL A 664 17.77 -17.56 26.63
N PHE A 665 17.38 -16.62 25.77
CA PHE A 665 18.13 -16.32 24.54
C PHE A 665 19.57 -15.84 24.84
N GLN A 666 19.73 -14.92 25.80
CA GLN A 666 21.04 -14.41 26.23
C GLN A 666 21.92 -15.52 26.82
N ALA A 667 21.35 -16.45 27.58
CA ALA A 667 22.08 -17.58 28.16
C ALA A 667 22.57 -18.60 27.10
N LEU A 668 21.79 -18.79 26.03
CA LEU A 668 22.11 -19.73 24.95
C LEU A 668 23.00 -19.12 23.85
N SER A 669 23.05 -17.80 23.72
CA SER A 669 23.86 -17.11 22.72
C SER A 669 25.35 -17.16 23.07
N THR A 670 26.11 -18.02 22.40
CA THR A 670 27.51 -18.27 22.76
C THR A 670 28.56 -17.25 22.29
N LYS A 671 28.34 -16.43 21.23
CA LYS A 671 29.39 -15.54 20.69
C LYS A 671 28.97 -14.22 20.01
N ASN A 672 27.84 -14.17 19.31
CA ASN A 672 27.47 -12.99 18.49
C ASN A 672 26.13 -12.32 18.85
N LYS A 673 25.43 -12.72 19.92
CA LYS A 673 24.13 -12.14 20.37
C LYS A 673 23.00 -12.09 19.31
N GLU A 674 23.19 -12.59 18.10
CA GLU A 674 22.19 -12.53 17.03
C GLU A 674 21.44 -13.85 16.80
N PHE A 675 22.05 -15.02 17.06
CA PHE A 675 21.45 -16.32 16.73
C PHE A 675 21.68 -17.37 17.82
N ILE A 676 20.71 -18.28 17.97
CA ILE A 676 20.80 -19.52 18.75
C ILE A 676 20.52 -20.72 17.82
N HIS A 677 21.15 -21.86 18.09
CA HIS A 677 20.92 -23.10 17.36
C HIS A 677 20.22 -24.10 18.28
N LEU A 678 19.06 -24.60 17.88
CA LEU A 678 18.27 -25.56 18.65
C LEU A 678 17.84 -26.71 17.74
N ASN A 679 17.92 -27.94 18.24
CA ASN A 679 17.21 -29.07 17.67
C ASN A 679 15.73 -29.09 18.13
N ILE A 680 14.91 -29.98 17.58
CA ILE A 680 13.46 -30.02 17.89
C ILE A 680 13.17 -30.29 19.38
N ASN A 681 13.98 -31.12 20.03
CA ASN A 681 13.79 -31.43 21.45
C ASN A 681 14.15 -30.23 22.32
N GLU A 682 15.25 -29.56 22.01
CA GLU A 682 15.69 -28.33 22.70
C GLU A 682 14.69 -27.20 22.49
N PHE A 683 14.16 -27.05 21.28
CA PHE A 683 13.12 -26.07 20.97
C PHE A 683 11.84 -26.34 21.77
N ILE A 684 11.33 -27.57 21.76
CA ILE A 684 10.12 -27.93 22.53
C ILE A 684 10.36 -27.69 24.03
N HIS A 685 11.50 -28.15 24.56
CA HIS A 685 11.86 -27.93 25.97
C HIS A 685 11.88 -26.44 26.33
N LEU A 686 12.47 -25.61 25.48
CA LEU A 686 12.49 -24.16 25.64
C LEU A 686 11.08 -23.55 25.61
N THR A 687 10.23 -23.94 24.66
CA THR A 687 8.85 -23.42 24.56
C THR A 687 7.93 -23.87 25.69
N MET A 688 8.23 -24.99 26.35
CA MET A 688 7.44 -25.47 27.50
C MET A 688 7.84 -24.78 28.81
N ASN A 689 9.05 -24.20 28.87
CA ASN A 689 9.57 -23.49 30.04
C ASN A 689 9.44 -21.95 29.92
N ILE A 690 8.84 -21.41 28.83
CA ILE A 690 8.62 -19.98 28.57
C ILE A 690 7.15 -19.68 28.22
#